data_AF-A0A9D7XXI5-F1
#
_entry.id   AF-A0A9D7XXI5-F1
#
_cell.length_a   1.000
_cell.length_b   1.000
_cell.length_c   1.000
_cell.angle_alpha   90.00
_cell.angle_beta   90.00
_cell.angle_gamma   90.00
#
_symmetry.space_group_name_H-M   'P 1'
#
loop_
_entity.id
_entity.type
_entity.pdbx_description
1 polymer ?
#
loop_
_entity_poly.entity_id
_entity_poly.type
_entity_poly.pdbx_seq_one_letter_code
_entity_poly.pdbx_strand_id
1 'polypeptide(L)'
;MYPEPTRFFTTLFLCALLTACGGGGSSSSPSATPNSPTTPTTPTVSLELHYATTPWFTVGKPISSLSPRIDSSFSNVTFKVENGTLPPGLNLAANGIIAGTPSTAGVYVFTIHANSGTQDSRLGITATIESADTLTLVYDAPALPLNAAISPIKPALSGNTPGVPTAFAIISGVLPLGLQLNTDGSLSGTPTTAGTFTPTIKATQGTRTATSVLYILVRPPGRILPRGYFFVQEVACYNTSKYGAISTAAEAETLFSEIEGLVNGVEYTVLYYDKQDLAAHTAVAQVAKAHHVDLWASSGMIGKARAFGPWPTDHPDFQAYSMTPDGTIIPAVDSAGNPIIDRLNPEAMNWLISAYRTRFLEPSKGLLAGIFFNEDAIPYLEPWANNKRYNYWSNASYSPSVLKQWQAYCVARDVKDDAGLLVTKFPVHLASMVASGGGQTHYCAGYDVPTTIKAGDYFTQLPQAKGVWKHWYDFLGRCMLDNWIGHLATVANAVNADNPDWRGTMYFGLNHWSLPYEQIQDPSFTVPAMNQWGAWGRQRGVDLQAIALHPELDHVICETYPKMAANLEFFAREFQSIAEAGLKTFGVMFHRDDNWSLSTDEEAARWQAITRLQPTIITRYPRVRMLPTDPFYNDALEKLFQQRLKAYQQGLPIP
;
A
#
# COMPACT_ATOMS: atom_id res chain seq x y z
N MET A 1 53.53 19.68 13.12
CA MET A 1 54.21 18.62 13.89
C MET A 1 53.63 17.30 13.39
N TYR A 2 54.34 16.64 12.47
CA TYR A 2 54.15 15.24 12.03
C TYR A 2 54.54 14.29 13.20
N PRO A 3 54.29 12.94 13.18
CA PRO A 3 54.19 12.11 11.97
C PRO A 3 53.15 10.96 11.91
N GLU A 4 52.79 10.63 10.67
CA GLU A 4 52.57 9.26 10.13
C GLU A 4 53.88 8.76 9.45
N PRO A 5 54.03 7.55 8.85
CA PRO A 5 53.13 6.38 8.67
C PRO A 5 53.80 4.99 8.89
N THR A 6 53.07 3.86 8.81
CA THR A 6 53.57 2.65 8.08
C THR A 6 52.48 1.63 7.70
N ARG A 7 52.62 1.10 6.47
CA ARG A 7 51.86 0.02 5.81
C ARG A 7 52.37 -1.37 6.21
N PHE A 8 51.55 -2.42 6.06
CA PHE A 8 52.04 -3.79 5.84
C PHE A 8 51.19 -4.57 4.81
N PHE A 9 51.91 -5.28 3.94
CA PHE A 9 51.46 -6.30 2.98
C PHE A 9 52.05 -7.66 3.42
N THR A 10 51.70 -8.72 2.69
CA THR A 10 52.38 -10.03 2.49
C THR A 10 52.05 -11.23 3.40
N THR A 11 51.25 -12.15 2.83
CA THR A 11 51.59 -13.54 2.40
C THR A 11 52.27 -14.50 3.38
N LEU A 12 51.55 -15.58 3.72
CA LEU A 12 52.08 -16.83 4.28
C LEU A 12 52.35 -17.85 3.17
N PHE A 13 53.56 -18.38 3.10
CA PHE A 13 53.88 -19.68 2.49
C PHE A 13 54.82 -20.42 3.45
N LEU A 14 54.42 -21.62 3.85
CA LEU A 14 55.12 -22.47 4.81
C LEU A 14 56.04 -23.44 4.05
N CYS A 15 57.31 -23.48 4.47
CA CYS A 15 58.34 -24.42 4.04
C CYS A 15 58.25 -25.73 4.84
N ALA A 16 58.56 -26.86 4.21
CA ALA A 16 59.02 -28.07 4.89
C ALA A 16 60.29 -28.57 4.21
N LEU A 17 61.37 -28.61 4.98
CA LEU A 17 62.68 -29.20 4.67
C LEU A 17 62.72 -30.63 5.19
N LEU A 18 63.43 -31.52 4.48
CA LEU A 18 64.26 -32.59 5.06
C LEU A 18 65.23 -33.13 3.99
N THR A 19 66.50 -33.19 4.36
CA THR A 19 67.66 -33.69 3.60
C THR A 19 68.17 -35.01 4.20
N ALA A 20 68.64 -35.96 3.37
CA ALA A 20 69.68 -36.94 3.74
C ALA A 20 70.29 -37.68 2.52
N CYS A 21 71.56 -37.33 2.24
CA CYS A 21 72.78 -38.10 1.90
C CYS A 21 72.86 -39.39 1.02
N GLY A 22 73.88 -39.38 0.14
CA GLY A 22 74.75 -40.51 -0.29
C GLY A 22 74.61 -40.93 -1.77
N GLY A 23 75.64 -41.09 -2.62
CA GLY A 23 77.10 -40.98 -2.56
C GLY A 23 77.74 -41.77 -3.74
N GLY A 24 78.77 -41.21 -4.39
CA GLY A 24 79.78 -41.87 -5.26
C GLY A 24 79.38 -42.16 -6.73
N GLY A 25 80.16 -41.91 -7.78
CA GLY A 25 81.54 -41.48 -7.98
C GLY A 25 81.94 -41.54 -9.48
N SER A 26 83.19 -41.13 -9.75
CA SER A 26 84.02 -41.28 -10.98
C SER A 26 83.75 -40.49 -12.28
N SER A 27 84.55 -39.43 -12.45
CA SER A 27 85.48 -39.11 -13.57
C SER A 27 85.25 -39.63 -15.01
N SER A 28 85.14 -38.70 -15.98
CA SER A 28 86.06 -38.59 -17.14
C SER A 28 85.79 -37.32 -17.98
N SER A 29 86.88 -36.67 -18.41
CA SER A 29 87.02 -35.48 -19.26
C SER A 29 86.31 -35.54 -20.64
N PRO A 30 86.18 -34.42 -21.38
CA PRO A 30 85.25 -34.28 -22.50
C PRO A 30 85.84 -34.76 -23.83
N SER A 31 84.99 -35.33 -24.68
CA SER A 31 85.27 -35.53 -26.12
C SER A 31 84.38 -34.61 -26.93
N ALA A 32 85.01 -33.74 -27.72
CA ALA A 32 84.36 -32.91 -28.72
C ALA A 32 83.79 -33.78 -29.86
N THR A 33 82.58 -33.45 -30.31
CA THR A 33 82.04 -33.88 -31.61
C THR A 33 81.57 -32.64 -32.38
N PRO A 34 81.69 -32.60 -33.73
CA PRO A 34 81.60 -31.36 -34.49
C PRO A 34 80.16 -30.89 -34.68
N ASN A 35 79.97 -29.56 -34.65
CA ASN A 35 78.74 -28.85 -35.00
C ASN A 35 78.18 -29.31 -36.36
N SER A 36 76.90 -29.70 -36.37
CA SER A 36 76.07 -29.63 -37.58
C SER A 36 75.61 -28.19 -37.81
N PRO A 37 75.54 -27.71 -39.06
CA PRO A 37 75.13 -26.35 -39.36
C PRO A 37 73.62 -26.19 -39.11
N THR A 38 73.23 -25.28 -38.21
CA THR A 38 71.85 -24.81 -38.09
C THR A 38 71.50 -23.95 -39.29
N THR A 39 70.58 -24.41 -40.12
CA THR A 39 69.93 -23.63 -41.17
C THR A 39 69.19 -22.44 -40.53
N PRO A 40 69.32 -21.21 -41.05
CA PRO A 40 68.53 -20.08 -40.56
C PRO A 40 67.06 -20.31 -40.97
N THR A 41 66.19 -20.62 -40.00
CA THR A 41 64.74 -20.57 -40.23
C THR A 41 64.32 -19.12 -40.38
N THR A 42 63.99 -18.72 -41.61
CA THR A 42 63.32 -17.46 -41.89
C THR A 42 62.00 -17.43 -41.11
N PRO A 43 61.68 -16.37 -40.34
CA PRO A 43 60.39 -16.30 -39.64
C PRO A 43 59.27 -16.39 -40.68
N THR A 44 58.47 -17.45 -40.59
CA THR A 44 57.32 -17.63 -41.47
C THR A 44 56.22 -16.71 -40.98
N VAL A 45 55.89 -15.69 -41.78
CA VAL A 45 54.82 -14.74 -41.45
C VAL A 45 53.48 -15.44 -41.63
N SER A 46 52.66 -15.47 -40.57
CA SER A 46 51.31 -16.05 -40.58
C SER A 46 50.22 -14.99 -40.80
N LEU A 47 49.16 -15.34 -41.53
CA LEU A 47 47.94 -14.52 -41.64
C LEU A 47 47.15 -14.57 -40.33
N GLU A 48 47.05 -13.44 -39.63
CA GLU A 48 46.27 -13.31 -38.39
C GLU A 48 45.13 -12.32 -38.57
N LEU A 49 43.90 -12.76 -38.33
CA LEU A 49 42.68 -11.97 -38.43
C LEU A 49 42.20 -11.52 -37.05
N HIS A 50 41.96 -10.21 -36.91
CA HIS A 50 41.42 -9.60 -35.70
C HIS A 50 40.12 -8.83 -35.96
N TYR A 51 39.15 -9.02 -35.07
CA TYR A 51 37.93 -8.21 -34.91
C TYR A 51 37.70 -7.94 -33.43
N ALA A 52 36.77 -7.03 -33.10
CA ALA A 52 36.10 -7.09 -31.81
C ALA A 52 35.34 -8.42 -31.70
N THR A 53 35.68 -9.25 -30.72
CA THR A 53 35.14 -10.61 -30.56
C THR A 53 33.81 -10.64 -29.81
N THR A 54 33.51 -9.59 -29.02
CA THR A 54 32.23 -9.44 -28.29
C THR A 54 31.60 -8.04 -28.48
N PRO A 55 31.32 -7.60 -29.71
CA PRO A 55 30.77 -6.26 -29.95
C PRO A 55 29.29 -6.18 -29.56
N TRP A 56 28.88 -4.99 -29.12
CA TRP A 56 27.51 -4.65 -28.76
C TRP A 56 26.94 -3.64 -29.75
N PHE A 57 25.73 -3.91 -30.24
CA PHE A 57 24.98 -3.04 -31.15
C PHE A 57 23.52 -2.96 -30.70
N THR A 58 22.74 -2.06 -31.28
CA THR A 58 21.31 -1.89 -30.93
C THR A 58 20.46 -2.06 -32.19
N VAL A 59 19.32 -2.75 -32.07
CA VAL A 59 18.34 -2.88 -33.17
C VAL A 59 18.02 -1.50 -33.78
N GLY A 60 18.00 -1.41 -35.10
CA GLY A 60 17.65 -0.20 -35.84
C GLY A 60 18.72 0.89 -35.83
N LYS A 61 19.85 0.71 -35.14
CA LYS A 61 20.98 1.66 -35.17
C LYS A 61 22.02 1.21 -36.22
N PRO A 62 22.36 2.07 -37.20
CA PRO A 62 23.32 1.70 -38.23
C PRO A 62 24.71 1.49 -37.61
N ILE A 63 25.38 0.43 -38.05
CA ILE A 63 26.78 0.14 -37.78
C ILE A 63 27.58 0.63 -38.99
N SER A 64 28.35 1.70 -38.80
CA SER A 64 29.13 2.32 -39.88
C SER A 64 30.32 1.47 -40.30
N SER A 65 31.01 0.81 -39.35
CA SER A 65 32.05 -0.16 -39.64
C SER A 65 32.46 -1.00 -38.41
N LEU A 66 32.34 -2.32 -38.52
CA LEU A 66 33.13 -3.27 -37.73
C LEU A 66 34.23 -3.83 -38.65
N SER A 67 35.42 -3.25 -38.55
CA SER A 67 36.52 -3.48 -39.51
C SER A 67 37.45 -4.62 -39.09
N PRO A 68 37.95 -5.43 -40.05
CA PRO A 68 39.02 -6.40 -39.79
C PRO A 68 40.36 -5.68 -39.64
N ARG A 69 41.23 -6.22 -38.79
CA ARG A 69 42.67 -5.93 -38.80
C ARG A 69 43.42 -7.21 -39.17
N ILE A 70 44.36 -7.10 -40.10
CA ILE A 70 45.25 -8.17 -40.55
C ILE A 70 46.68 -7.77 -40.21
N ASP A 71 47.44 -8.64 -39.57
CA ASP A 71 48.73 -8.29 -38.94
C ASP A 71 49.95 -8.36 -39.88
N SER A 72 49.78 -8.55 -41.20
CA SER A 72 50.92 -8.64 -42.13
C SER A 72 50.63 -8.36 -43.61
N SER A 73 51.71 -8.22 -44.39
CA SER A 73 51.88 -7.73 -45.77
C SER A 73 51.18 -8.53 -46.89
N PHE A 74 50.08 -9.23 -46.59
CA PHE A 74 49.32 -10.00 -47.56
C PHE A 74 48.42 -9.09 -48.42
N SER A 75 48.54 -9.20 -49.74
CA SER A 75 47.63 -8.56 -50.69
C SER A 75 46.49 -9.51 -51.07
N ASN A 76 45.33 -8.95 -51.46
CA ASN A 76 44.16 -9.69 -51.94
C ASN A 76 43.55 -10.68 -50.93
N VAL A 77 43.54 -10.34 -49.64
CA VAL A 77 42.83 -11.14 -48.62
C VAL A 77 41.32 -11.09 -48.88
N THR A 78 40.70 -12.26 -49.00
CA THR A 78 39.25 -12.43 -49.15
C THR A 78 38.61 -12.83 -47.83
N PHE A 79 37.36 -12.41 -47.61
CA PHE A 79 36.62 -12.66 -46.38
C PHE A 79 35.29 -13.34 -46.67
N LYS A 80 34.92 -14.34 -45.86
CA LYS A 80 33.58 -14.93 -45.88
C LYS A 80 33.13 -15.31 -44.46
N VAL A 81 31.82 -15.41 -44.27
CA VAL A 81 31.24 -16.10 -43.11
C VAL A 81 31.35 -17.60 -43.39
N GLU A 82 32.12 -18.32 -42.58
CA GLU A 82 32.31 -19.76 -42.74
C GLU A 82 31.29 -20.57 -41.95
N ASN A 83 31.00 -20.16 -40.71
CA ASN A 83 30.06 -20.82 -39.81
C ASN A 83 29.16 -19.79 -39.10
N GLY A 84 27.92 -20.19 -38.79
CA GLY A 84 26.92 -19.32 -38.18
C GLY A 84 26.33 -18.30 -39.16
N THR A 85 25.61 -17.32 -38.63
CA THR A 85 24.97 -16.26 -39.41
C THR A 85 25.28 -14.90 -38.80
N LEU A 86 25.55 -13.91 -39.65
CA LEU A 86 25.57 -12.51 -39.19
C LEU A 86 24.20 -12.13 -38.61
N PRO A 87 24.16 -11.18 -37.66
CA PRO A 87 22.89 -10.60 -37.24
C PRO A 87 22.08 -10.09 -38.46
N PRO A 88 20.77 -10.37 -38.53
CA PRO A 88 19.91 -9.90 -39.61
C PRO A 88 20.05 -8.39 -39.83
N GLY A 89 20.24 -7.97 -41.09
CA GLY A 89 20.45 -6.57 -41.45
C GLY A 89 21.92 -6.11 -41.47
N LEU A 90 22.86 -6.98 -41.06
CA LEU A 90 24.30 -6.78 -41.25
C LEU A 90 24.83 -7.59 -42.44
N ASN A 91 25.82 -7.03 -43.14
CA ASN A 91 26.48 -7.66 -44.27
C ASN A 91 28.00 -7.58 -44.12
N LEU A 92 28.70 -8.63 -44.56
CA LEU A 92 30.14 -8.65 -44.70
C LEU A 92 30.50 -8.17 -46.12
N ALA A 93 31.17 -7.04 -46.23
CA ALA A 93 31.68 -6.52 -47.49
C ALA A 93 32.96 -7.28 -47.93
N ALA A 94 33.32 -7.18 -49.21
CA ALA A 94 34.48 -7.86 -49.78
C ALA A 94 35.82 -7.47 -49.13
N ASN A 95 35.91 -6.25 -48.57
CA ASN A 95 37.06 -5.77 -47.79
C ASN A 95 37.03 -6.23 -46.32
N GLY A 96 36.10 -7.12 -45.97
CA GLY A 96 35.88 -7.66 -44.63
C GLY A 96 35.15 -6.72 -43.67
N ILE A 97 34.76 -5.50 -44.07
CA ILE A 97 33.98 -4.63 -43.17
C ILE A 97 32.59 -5.23 -42.96
N ILE A 98 32.17 -5.38 -41.70
CA ILE A 98 30.78 -5.70 -41.34
C ILE A 98 30.04 -4.38 -41.09
N ALA A 99 28.99 -4.13 -41.86
CA ALA A 99 28.18 -2.91 -41.76
C ALA A 99 26.70 -3.20 -42.09
N GLY A 100 25.82 -2.26 -41.74
CA GLY A 100 24.38 -2.38 -41.97
C GLY A 100 23.57 -1.89 -40.78
N THR A 101 22.28 -2.22 -40.75
CA THR A 101 21.38 -1.87 -39.64
C THR A 101 20.77 -3.16 -39.10
N PRO A 102 21.14 -3.62 -37.91
CA PRO A 102 20.65 -4.88 -37.38
C PRO A 102 19.15 -4.77 -37.07
N SER A 103 18.36 -5.77 -37.46
CA SER A 103 16.89 -5.73 -37.36
C SER A 103 16.32 -6.64 -36.27
N THR A 104 17.13 -7.51 -35.66
CA THR A 104 16.64 -8.49 -34.66
C THR A 104 17.59 -8.59 -33.47
N ALA A 105 17.05 -8.39 -32.28
CA ALA A 105 17.79 -8.48 -31.03
C ALA A 105 18.20 -9.93 -30.73
N GLY A 106 19.38 -10.15 -30.16
CA GLY A 106 19.87 -11.48 -29.82
C GLY A 106 21.38 -11.57 -29.74
N VAL A 107 21.87 -12.75 -29.34
CA VAL A 107 23.28 -13.12 -29.35
C VAL A 107 23.56 -13.97 -30.59
N TYR A 108 24.48 -13.51 -31.43
CA TYR A 108 24.84 -14.15 -32.70
C TYR A 108 26.29 -14.62 -32.66
N VAL A 109 26.50 -15.92 -32.84
CA VAL A 109 27.84 -16.52 -32.92
C VAL A 109 28.13 -16.89 -34.38
N PHE A 110 29.21 -16.34 -34.93
CA PHE A 110 29.64 -16.62 -36.30
C PHE A 110 31.15 -16.62 -36.42
N THR A 111 31.68 -17.29 -37.45
CA THR A 111 33.13 -17.36 -37.73
C THR A 111 33.43 -16.66 -39.04
N ILE A 112 34.36 -15.71 -39.01
CA ILE A 112 34.91 -15.09 -40.22
C ILE A 112 36.16 -15.84 -40.64
N HIS A 113 36.21 -16.22 -41.92
CA HIS A 113 37.38 -16.82 -42.56
C HIS A 113 38.02 -15.79 -43.49
N ALA A 114 39.29 -15.48 -43.22
CA ALA A 114 40.18 -14.70 -44.08
C ALA A 114 41.12 -15.66 -44.84
N ASN A 115 41.22 -15.50 -46.15
CA ASN A 115 42.09 -16.31 -47.02
C ASN A 115 42.92 -15.40 -47.93
N SER A 116 44.25 -15.57 -47.92
CA SER A 116 45.20 -14.83 -48.77
C SER A 116 45.59 -15.58 -50.06
N GLY A 117 44.90 -16.68 -50.37
CA GLY A 117 45.26 -17.64 -51.42
C GLY A 117 46.36 -18.63 -51.03
N THR A 118 47.19 -18.30 -50.04
CA THR A 118 48.29 -19.17 -49.55
C THR A 118 48.16 -19.54 -48.07
N GLN A 119 47.38 -18.76 -47.30
CA GLN A 119 47.15 -18.99 -45.88
C GLN A 119 45.71 -18.66 -45.49
N ASP A 120 45.26 -19.30 -44.42
CA ASP A 120 43.93 -19.15 -43.82
C ASP A 120 44.03 -18.63 -42.39
N SER A 121 43.09 -17.76 -42.02
CA SER A 121 42.86 -17.35 -40.64
C SER A 121 41.37 -17.36 -40.32
N ARG A 122 40.99 -17.86 -39.15
CA ARG A 122 39.58 -17.97 -38.73
C ARG A 122 39.40 -17.32 -37.36
N LEU A 123 38.36 -16.51 -37.22
CA LEU A 123 38.02 -15.87 -35.95
C LEU A 123 36.53 -16.04 -35.63
N GLY A 124 36.25 -16.61 -34.46
CA GLY A 124 34.91 -16.66 -33.89
C GLY A 124 34.53 -15.32 -33.25
N ILE A 125 33.32 -14.84 -33.53
CA ILE A 125 32.76 -13.58 -33.03
C ILE A 125 31.41 -13.89 -32.39
N THR A 126 31.17 -13.33 -31.21
CA THR A 126 29.89 -13.34 -30.50
C THR A 126 29.34 -11.92 -30.45
N ALA A 127 28.55 -11.53 -31.44
CA ALA A 127 27.94 -10.20 -31.49
C ALA A 127 26.62 -10.17 -30.71
N THR A 128 26.44 -9.16 -29.87
CA THR A 128 25.17 -8.92 -29.16
C THR A 128 24.42 -7.77 -29.81
N ILE A 129 23.19 -8.02 -30.25
CA ILE A 129 22.26 -6.98 -30.70
C ILE A 129 21.25 -6.75 -29.57
N GLU A 130 21.38 -5.65 -28.85
CA GLU A 130 20.42 -5.22 -27.84
C GLU A 130 19.09 -4.83 -28.47
N SER A 131 17.99 -5.16 -27.78
CA SER A 131 16.67 -4.61 -28.13
C SER A 131 16.68 -3.08 -28.04
N ALA A 132 15.93 -2.45 -28.94
CA ALA A 132 15.70 -1.00 -28.97
C ALA A 132 14.64 -0.55 -27.96
N ASP A 133 13.83 -1.48 -27.45
CA ASP A 133 12.80 -1.18 -26.45
C ASP A 133 13.44 -0.74 -25.14
N THR A 134 12.71 -0.05 -24.27
CA THR A 134 13.19 0.28 -22.93
C THR A 134 13.13 -0.95 -22.03
N LEU A 135 14.17 -1.21 -21.25
CA LEU A 135 14.15 -2.29 -20.25
C LEU A 135 13.26 -1.81 -19.10
N THR A 136 12.24 -2.57 -18.74
CA THR A 136 11.38 -2.26 -17.59
C THR A 136 11.41 -3.40 -16.59
N LEU A 137 11.29 -3.04 -15.31
CA LEU A 137 11.28 -3.96 -14.17
C LEU A 137 10.13 -3.58 -13.24
N VAL A 138 9.23 -4.52 -13.00
CA VAL A 138 8.09 -4.34 -12.10
C VAL A 138 8.01 -5.54 -11.14
N TYR A 139 7.65 -5.25 -9.90
CA TYR A 139 7.24 -6.25 -8.91
C TYR A 139 5.82 -5.91 -8.45
N ASP A 140 5.03 -6.92 -8.14
CA ASP A 140 3.79 -6.73 -7.40
C ASP A 140 4.15 -6.45 -5.94
N ALA A 141 3.64 -5.36 -5.36
CA ALA A 141 3.93 -4.89 -4.00
C ALA A 141 2.99 -5.57 -2.98
N PRO A 142 3.43 -6.57 -2.19
CA PRO A 142 2.51 -7.35 -1.37
C PRO A 142 2.62 -7.00 0.13
N ALA A 143 1.49 -7.15 0.82
CA ALA A 143 1.52 -7.45 2.24
C ALA A 143 2.00 -8.90 2.44
N LEU A 144 3.04 -9.09 3.24
CA LEU A 144 3.65 -10.38 3.51
C LEU A 144 3.33 -10.86 4.94
N PRO A 145 3.13 -12.17 5.11
CA PRO A 145 2.89 -12.74 6.43
C PRO A 145 4.18 -12.75 7.26
N LEU A 146 4.09 -12.28 8.50
CA LEU A 146 5.14 -12.41 9.50
C LEU A 146 5.30 -13.87 9.91
N ASN A 147 6.54 -14.34 10.02
CA ASN A 147 6.91 -15.70 10.44
C ASN A 147 6.32 -16.83 9.59
N ALA A 148 5.94 -16.55 8.34
CA ALA A 148 5.52 -17.57 7.38
C ALA A 148 6.28 -17.44 6.07
N ALA A 149 6.61 -18.59 5.45
CA ALA A 149 7.28 -18.62 4.16
C ALA A 149 6.38 -18.03 3.07
N ILE A 150 6.95 -17.18 2.22
CA ILE A 150 6.20 -16.57 1.11
C ILE A 150 6.28 -17.41 -0.14
N SER A 151 5.23 -17.36 -0.97
CA SER A 151 5.34 -17.74 -2.37
C SER A 151 6.34 -16.81 -3.06
N PRO A 152 7.30 -17.32 -3.86
CA PRO A 152 8.29 -16.48 -4.50
C PRO A 152 7.66 -15.39 -5.38
N ILE A 153 7.97 -14.13 -5.10
CA ILE A 153 7.51 -13.00 -5.91
C ILE A 153 8.48 -12.86 -7.08
N LYS A 154 7.97 -13.05 -8.29
CA LYS A 154 8.79 -12.98 -9.51
C LYS A 154 8.73 -11.57 -10.11
N PRO A 155 9.86 -11.04 -10.61
CA PRO A 155 9.84 -9.79 -11.36
C PRO A 155 9.17 -9.98 -12.72
N ALA A 156 8.40 -8.99 -13.14
CA ALA A 156 8.00 -8.81 -14.53
C ALA A 156 9.06 -7.95 -15.23
N LEU A 157 9.80 -8.57 -16.16
CA LEU A 157 10.82 -7.91 -16.99
C LEU A 157 10.30 -7.81 -18.43
N SER A 158 10.42 -6.64 -19.07
CA SER A 158 10.07 -6.46 -20.48
C SER A 158 11.11 -5.63 -21.23
N GLY A 159 11.12 -5.72 -22.57
CA GLY A 159 12.13 -5.08 -23.42
C GLY A 159 13.51 -5.75 -23.35
N ASN A 160 13.57 -7.00 -22.86
CA ASN A 160 14.80 -7.76 -22.71
C ASN A 160 15.36 -8.24 -24.07
N THR A 161 16.67 -8.40 -24.12
CA THR A 161 17.41 -8.96 -25.25
C THR A 161 17.51 -10.48 -25.08
N PRO A 162 17.00 -11.29 -26.03
CA PRO A 162 17.12 -12.74 -25.96
C PRO A 162 18.58 -13.21 -25.88
N GLY A 163 18.87 -14.17 -25.02
CA GLY A 163 20.21 -14.74 -24.85
C GLY A 163 21.19 -13.90 -24.00
N VAL A 164 20.81 -12.70 -23.59
CA VAL A 164 21.63 -11.87 -22.68
C VAL A 164 21.17 -12.09 -21.23
N PRO A 165 22.04 -12.55 -20.31
CA PRO A 165 21.69 -12.71 -18.90
C PRO A 165 21.31 -11.39 -18.23
N THR A 166 20.36 -11.44 -17.30
CA THR A 166 19.97 -10.29 -16.46
C THR A 166 20.50 -10.51 -15.05
N ALA A 167 21.22 -9.53 -14.51
CA ALA A 167 21.66 -9.49 -13.12
C ALA A 167 20.75 -8.60 -12.28
N PHE A 168 20.40 -9.04 -11.08
CA PHE A 168 19.57 -8.30 -10.14
C PHE A 168 20.36 -7.91 -8.89
N ALA A 169 20.17 -6.69 -8.39
CA ALA A 169 20.79 -6.21 -7.17
C ALA A 169 19.89 -5.23 -6.42
N ILE A 170 19.94 -5.24 -5.09
CA ILE A 170 19.37 -4.17 -4.26
C ILE A 170 20.36 -3.02 -4.25
N ILE A 171 19.93 -1.84 -4.67
CA ILE A 171 20.79 -0.65 -4.77
C ILE A 171 20.54 0.39 -3.68
N SER A 172 19.40 0.32 -3.00
CA SER A 172 19.06 1.12 -1.81
C SER A 172 17.91 0.48 -1.01
N GLY A 173 17.72 0.92 0.23
CA GLY A 173 16.75 0.32 1.15
C GLY A 173 17.18 -1.06 1.64
N VAL A 174 16.31 -1.72 2.40
CA VAL A 174 16.55 -3.06 2.95
C VAL A 174 15.34 -3.95 2.74
N LEU A 175 15.58 -5.24 2.52
CA LEU A 175 14.51 -6.25 2.61
C LEU A 175 14.18 -6.51 4.08
N PRO A 176 12.95 -6.97 4.39
CA PRO A 176 12.64 -7.54 5.70
C PRO A 176 13.61 -8.67 6.07
N LEU A 177 13.97 -8.77 7.35
CA LEU A 177 14.84 -9.84 7.84
C LEU A 177 14.23 -11.22 7.52
N GLY A 178 15.02 -12.10 6.91
CA GLY A 178 14.57 -13.43 6.47
C GLY A 178 14.00 -13.49 5.04
N LEU A 179 13.93 -12.36 4.34
CA LEU A 179 13.65 -12.29 2.90
C LEU A 179 14.96 -12.08 2.11
N GLN A 180 15.08 -12.72 0.95
CA GLN A 180 16.26 -12.62 0.07
C GLN A 180 15.87 -12.36 -1.39
N LEU A 181 16.76 -11.68 -2.12
CA LEU A 181 16.72 -11.54 -3.58
C LEU A 181 17.56 -12.65 -4.22
N ASN A 182 16.92 -13.48 -5.04
CA ASN A 182 17.55 -14.59 -5.75
C ASN A 182 18.22 -14.11 -7.05
N THR A 183 19.06 -14.96 -7.65
CA THR A 183 19.79 -14.64 -8.89
C THR A 183 18.87 -14.47 -10.10
N ASP A 184 17.68 -15.07 -10.09
CA ASP A 184 16.63 -14.88 -11.10
C ASP A 184 15.78 -13.63 -10.87
N GLY A 185 16.10 -12.84 -9.83
CA GLY A 185 15.38 -11.65 -9.41
C GLY A 185 14.16 -11.95 -8.54
N SER A 186 13.82 -13.21 -8.27
CA SER A 186 12.69 -13.49 -7.38
C SER A 186 12.99 -13.15 -5.92
N LEU A 187 11.98 -12.69 -5.18
CA LEU A 187 12.03 -12.54 -3.73
C LEU A 187 11.45 -13.79 -3.06
N SER A 188 12.15 -14.36 -2.09
CA SER A 188 11.70 -15.54 -1.35
C SER A 188 12.22 -15.54 0.09
N GLY A 189 11.61 -16.34 0.96
CA GLY A 189 12.05 -16.48 2.36
C GLY A 189 10.90 -16.40 3.35
N THR A 190 11.24 -16.18 4.62
CA THR A 190 10.31 -16.07 5.75
C THR A 190 10.60 -14.77 6.49
N PRO A 191 9.82 -13.69 6.28
CA PRO A 191 10.00 -12.43 6.99
C PRO A 191 9.80 -12.60 8.50
N THR A 192 10.72 -12.07 9.31
CA THR A 192 10.72 -12.23 10.79
C THR A 192 10.53 -10.93 11.55
N THR A 193 10.49 -9.79 10.85
CA THR A 193 10.27 -8.47 11.43
C THR A 193 9.07 -7.82 10.76
N ALA A 194 8.06 -7.46 11.57
CA ALA A 194 6.93 -6.68 11.09
C ALA A 194 7.35 -5.23 10.78
N GLY A 195 6.66 -4.60 9.84
CA GLY A 195 6.91 -3.21 9.45
C GLY A 195 6.90 -2.99 7.94
N THR A 196 7.15 -1.75 7.54
CA THR A 196 7.20 -1.33 6.14
C THR A 196 8.64 -1.19 5.67
N PHE A 197 8.96 -1.77 4.53
CA PHE A 197 10.30 -1.82 3.94
C PHE A 197 10.27 -1.32 2.49
N THR A 198 11.25 -0.49 2.10
CA THR A 198 11.27 0.16 0.78
C THR A 198 12.55 -0.10 -0.03
N PRO A 199 12.84 -1.35 -0.42
CA PRO A 199 14.03 -1.66 -1.21
C PRO A 199 13.88 -1.18 -2.66
N THR A 200 14.97 -0.69 -3.25
CA THR A 200 15.08 -0.43 -4.69
C THR A 200 15.90 -1.54 -5.35
N ILE A 201 15.30 -2.27 -6.27
CA ILE A 201 15.93 -3.36 -7.02
C ILE A 201 16.29 -2.86 -8.42
N LYS A 202 17.52 -3.14 -8.86
CA LYS A 202 18.03 -2.86 -10.19
C LYS A 202 18.21 -4.16 -10.97
N ALA A 203 17.64 -4.21 -12.18
CA ALA A 203 17.99 -5.18 -13.20
C ALA A 203 19.04 -4.58 -14.15
N THR A 204 20.07 -5.34 -14.48
CA THR A 204 21.11 -4.98 -15.45
C THR A 204 21.19 -6.07 -16.50
N GLN A 205 20.97 -5.71 -17.77
CA GLN A 205 21.11 -6.63 -18.90
C GLN A 205 22.00 -5.96 -19.93
N GLY A 206 23.27 -6.35 -19.96
CA GLY A 206 24.24 -5.71 -20.81
C GLY A 206 24.55 -4.28 -20.41
N THR A 207 24.43 -3.33 -21.35
CA THR A 207 24.61 -1.91 -21.08
C THR A 207 23.35 -1.23 -20.53
N ARG A 208 22.23 -1.95 -20.53
CA ARG A 208 20.89 -1.44 -20.17
C ARG A 208 20.54 -1.79 -18.74
N THR A 209 19.80 -0.90 -18.09
CA THR A 209 19.36 -1.09 -16.70
C THR A 209 17.93 -0.64 -16.50
N ALA A 210 17.23 -1.26 -15.55
CA ALA A 210 15.91 -0.87 -15.08
C ALA A 210 15.89 -0.90 -13.54
N THR A 211 15.10 -0.04 -12.92
CA THR A 211 14.95 0.02 -11.45
C THR A 211 13.49 -0.06 -11.05
N SER A 212 13.22 -0.72 -9.93
CA SER A 212 11.90 -0.80 -9.31
C SER A 212 12.02 -0.51 -7.83
N VAL A 213 11.21 0.43 -7.31
CA VAL A 213 11.05 0.68 -5.87
C VAL A 213 9.90 -0.19 -5.39
N LEU A 214 10.14 -1.05 -4.41
CA LEU A 214 9.11 -1.89 -3.81
C LEU A 214 8.68 -1.30 -2.48
N TYR A 215 7.42 -1.50 -2.13
CA TYR A 215 6.87 -1.21 -0.81
C TYR A 215 6.36 -2.52 -0.22
N ILE A 216 7.04 -3.04 0.79
CA ILE A 216 6.74 -4.34 1.41
C ILE A 216 6.22 -4.08 2.81
N LEU A 217 4.98 -4.49 3.09
CA LEU A 217 4.42 -4.48 4.44
C LEU A 217 4.47 -5.89 5.03
N VAL A 218 5.19 -6.10 6.12
CA VAL A 218 5.16 -7.37 6.86
C VAL A 218 4.27 -7.22 8.08
N ARG A 219 3.27 -8.09 8.23
CA ARG A 219 2.35 -8.09 9.38
C ARG A 219 1.91 -9.50 9.77
N PRO A 220 1.39 -9.74 10.99
CA PRO A 220 0.92 -11.05 11.42
C PRO A 220 -0.04 -11.69 10.39
N PRO A 221 0.07 -13.00 10.10
CA PRO A 221 -0.74 -13.66 9.07
C PRO A 221 -2.24 -13.45 9.26
N GLY A 222 -2.70 -13.45 10.52
CA GLY A 222 -4.10 -13.20 10.85
C GLY A 222 -4.62 -11.87 10.31
N ARG A 223 -3.77 -10.84 10.18
CA ARG A 223 -4.15 -9.52 9.67
C ARG A 223 -4.23 -9.43 8.14
N ILE A 224 -3.95 -10.52 7.42
CA ILE A 224 -4.07 -10.59 5.98
C ILE A 224 -5.38 -11.31 5.65
N LEU A 225 -6.39 -10.54 5.26
CA LEU A 225 -7.69 -11.09 4.87
C LEU A 225 -7.62 -11.73 3.48
N PRO A 226 -8.33 -12.85 3.25
CA PRO A 226 -8.42 -13.47 1.94
C PRO A 226 -9.15 -12.58 0.95
N ARG A 227 -8.80 -12.73 -0.33
CA ARG A 227 -9.50 -12.06 -1.43
C ARG A 227 -10.98 -12.43 -1.43
N GLY A 228 -11.86 -11.43 -1.57
CA GLY A 228 -13.30 -11.64 -1.53
C GLY A 228 -13.81 -11.95 -0.12
N TYR A 229 -13.13 -11.47 0.92
CA TYR A 229 -13.63 -11.52 2.30
C TYR A 229 -14.95 -10.78 2.37
N PHE A 230 -16.05 -11.52 2.52
CA PHE A 230 -17.38 -10.99 2.46
C PHE A 230 -17.89 -10.65 3.87
N PHE A 231 -18.09 -9.37 4.09
CA PHE A 231 -18.41 -8.77 5.37
C PHE A 231 -19.81 -8.18 5.34
N VAL A 232 -20.55 -8.30 6.45
CA VAL A 232 -21.90 -7.73 6.58
C VAL A 232 -21.95 -6.76 7.74
N GLN A 233 -22.40 -5.54 7.46
CA GLN A 233 -22.58 -4.50 8.46
C GLN A 233 -23.91 -4.66 9.22
N GLU A 234 -23.93 -4.19 10.47
CA GLU A 234 -25.06 -4.10 11.39
C GLU A 234 -25.65 -5.41 11.95
N VAL A 235 -24.91 -6.02 12.89
CA VAL A 235 -25.44 -6.95 13.90
C VAL A 235 -25.20 -6.31 15.29
N ALA A 236 -26.22 -6.21 16.16
CA ALA A 236 -26.04 -5.61 17.49
C ALA A 236 -26.72 -6.39 18.62
N CYS A 237 -26.18 -6.23 19.83
CA CYS A 237 -26.83 -6.58 21.08
C CYS A 237 -27.62 -5.39 21.62
N TYR A 238 -28.86 -5.65 22.06
CA TYR A 238 -29.82 -4.68 22.59
C TYR A 238 -30.28 -3.52 21.66
N ASN A 239 -31.49 -3.05 21.97
CA ASN A 239 -32.49 -2.18 21.31
C ASN A 239 -32.13 -1.02 20.33
N THR A 240 -30.94 -0.96 19.72
CA THR A 240 -30.62 0.07 18.70
C THR A 240 -30.26 -0.46 17.33
N SER A 241 -30.11 -1.78 17.12
CA SER A 241 -30.15 -2.30 15.74
C SER A 241 -31.56 -2.09 15.19
N LYS A 242 -31.67 -1.73 13.90
CA LYS A 242 -32.94 -1.73 13.16
C LYS A 242 -33.67 -3.10 13.25
N TYR A 243 -33.01 -4.18 13.70
CA TYR A 243 -33.48 -5.58 13.62
C TYR A 243 -33.65 -6.31 14.96
N GLY A 244 -33.45 -5.64 16.10
CA GLY A 244 -33.62 -6.25 17.43
C GLY A 244 -32.34 -6.82 18.04
N ALA A 245 -32.43 -7.18 19.33
CA ALA A 245 -31.31 -7.51 20.19
C ALA A 245 -30.93 -8.98 20.14
N ILE A 246 -29.68 -9.34 19.79
CA ILE A 246 -29.15 -10.65 20.18
C ILE A 246 -28.75 -10.55 21.65
N SER A 247 -29.39 -11.27 22.56
CA SER A 247 -29.09 -11.19 24.00
C SER A 247 -28.80 -12.56 24.61
N THR A 248 -29.04 -13.63 23.86
CA THR A 248 -28.90 -15.01 24.29
C THR A 248 -28.14 -15.85 23.27
N ALA A 249 -27.57 -16.96 23.74
CA ALA A 249 -26.94 -17.95 22.85
C ALA A 249 -27.94 -18.54 21.84
N ALA A 250 -29.22 -18.71 22.20
CA ALA A 250 -30.24 -19.27 21.31
C ALA A 250 -30.62 -18.33 20.16
N GLU A 251 -30.70 -17.03 20.44
CA GLU A 251 -30.88 -16.00 19.39
C GLU A 251 -29.64 -15.94 18.48
N ALA A 252 -28.45 -16.03 19.07
CA ALA A 252 -27.21 -16.10 18.30
C ALA A 252 -27.19 -17.34 17.39
N GLU A 253 -27.57 -18.51 17.90
CA GLU A 253 -27.61 -19.77 17.14
C GLU A 253 -28.56 -19.66 15.95
N THR A 254 -29.75 -19.09 16.16
CA THR A 254 -30.71 -18.85 15.10
C THR A 254 -30.11 -17.94 14.02
N LEU A 255 -29.44 -16.86 14.43
CA LEU A 255 -28.86 -15.90 13.48
C LEU A 255 -27.64 -16.45 12.73
N PHE A 256 -26.71 -17.10 13.43
CA PHE A 256 -25.45 -17.54 12.83
C PHE A 256 -25.63 -18.80 11.97
N SER A 257 -26.57 -19.68 12.30
CA SER A 257 -26.92 -20.83 11.44
C SER A 257 -27.53 -20.40 10.10
N GLU A 258 -28.21 -19.24 10.02
CA GLU A 258 -28.75 -18.70 8.76
C GLU A 258 -27.66 -18.16 7.82
N ILE A 259 -26.52 -17.72 8.36
CA ILE A 259 -25.47 -17.02 7.59
C ILE A 259 -24.15 -17.78 7.53
N GLU A 260 -24.03 -18.91 8.22
CA GLU A 260 -22.86 -19.79 8.17
C GLU A 260 -22.55 -20.19 6.72
N GLY A 261 -21.27 -20.04 6.34
CA GLY A 261 -20.80 -20.31 4.98
C GLY A 261 -21.25 -19.30 3.92
N LEU A 262 -22.14 -18.35 4.26
CA LEU A 262 -22.57 -17.27 3.38
C LEU A 262 -21.75 -16.00 3.57
N VAL A 263 -21.16 -15.79 4.75
CA VAL A 263 -20.34 -14.60 5.09
C VAL A 263 -19.04 -15.03 5.75
N ASN A 264 -18.04 -14.16 5.73
CA ASN A 264 -16.81 -14.35 6.50
C ASN A 264 -16.86 -13.66 7.87
N GLY A 265 -17.52 -12.50 7.96
CA GLY A 265 -17.61 -11.76 9.21
C GLY A 265 -18.74 -10.74 9.24
N VAL A 266 -19.03 -10.26 10.44
CA VAL A 266 -20.07 -9.26 10.69
C VAL A 266 -19.57 -8.13 11.58
N GLU A 267 -20.06 -6.91 11.33
CA GLU A 267 -19.95 -5.83 12.29
C GLU A 267 -20.86 -6.16 13.48
N TYR A 268 -20.27 -6.12 14.67
CA TYR A 268 -20.94 -6.48 15.90
C TYR A 268 -20.83 -5.37 16.94
N THR A 269 -21.96 -4.92 17.48
CA THR A 269 -22.02 -3.83 18.46
C THR A 269 -22.51 -4.31 19.83
N VAL A 270 -21.82 -3.86 20.88
CA VAL A 270 -22.26 -3.99 22.28
C VAL A 270 -22.70 -2.63 22.80
N LEU A 271 -23.87 -2.57 23.45
CA LEU A 271 -24.46 -1.31 23.89
C LEU A 271 -23.88 -0.80 25.21
N TYR A 272 -23.93 -1.62 26.26
CA TYR A 272 -23.34 -1.29 27.56
C TYR A 272 -22.24 -2.30 27.86
N TYR A 273 -21.16 -1.87 28.50
CA TYR A 273 -19.98 -2.71 28.78
C TYR A 273 -19.98 -3.13 30.24
N ASP A 274 -21.15 -3.48 30.76
CA ASP A 274 -21.32 -4.00 32.11
C ASP A 274 -21.17 -5.54 32.13
N LYS A 275 -21.37 -6.14 33.32
CA LYS A 275 -21.18 -7.59 33.50
C LYS A 275 -22.22 -8.43 32.77
N GLN A 276 -23.47 -7.97 32.67
CA GLN A 276 -24.52 -8.71 31.98
C GLN A 276 -24.29 -8.68 30.47
N ASP A 277 -23.96 -7.52 29.92
CA ASP A 277 -23.67 -7.39 28.49
C ASP A 277 -22.42 -8.16 28.09
N LEU A 278 -21.38 -8.17 28.94
CA LEU A 278 -20.18 -8.96 28.65
C LEU A 278 -20.47 -10.46 28.64
N ALA A 279 -21.37 -10.94 29.53
CA ALA A 279 -21.80 -12.33 29.54
C ALA A 279 -22.60 -12.68 28.27
N ALA A 280 -23.52 -11.80 27.85
CA ALA A 280 -24.26 -11.95 26.60
C ALA A 280 -23.30 -11.94 25.40
N HIS A 281 -22.40 -10.96 25.33
CA HIS A 281 -21.36 -10.88 24.30
C HIS A 281 -20.53 -12.15 24.21
N THR A 282 -20.07 -12.67 25.35
CA THR A 282 -19.27 -13.91 25.39
C THR A 282 -20.04 -15.07 24.78
N ALA A 283 -21.32 -15.23 25.15
CA ALA A 283 -22.18 -16.27 24.60
C ALA A 283 -22.39 -16.10 23.09
N VAL A 284 -22.68 -14.89 22.62
CA VAL A 284 -22.87 -14.57 21.20
C VAL A 284 -21.58 -14.85 20.40
N ALA A 285 -20.43 -14.44 20.92
CA ALA A 285 -19.14 -14.62 20.26
C ALA A 285 -18.70 -16.07 20.19
N GLN A 286 -18.99 -16.87 21.22
CA GLN A 286 -18.75 -18.31 21.19
C GLN A 286 -19.58 -19.02 20.12
N VAL A 287 -20.86 -18.64 19.98
CA VAL A 287 -21.73 -19.19 18.93
C VAL A 287 -21.25 -18.76 17.53
N ALA A 288 -20.94 -17.47 17.34
CA ALA A 288 -20.40 -16.98 16.07
C ALA A 288 -19.12 -17.74 15.65
N LYS A 289 -18.21 -17.96 16.61
CA LYS A 289 -16.98 -18.74 16.40
C LYS A 289 -17.27 -20.19 16.02
N ALA A 290 -18.27 -20.82 16.63
CA ALA A 290 -18.69 -22.18 16.30
C ALA A 290 -19.22 -22.32 14.86
N HIS A 291 -19.85 -21.27 14.33
CA HIS A 291 -20.31 -21.18 12.94
C HIS A 291 -19.27 -20.55 11.99
N HIS A 292 -18.02 -20.38 12.42
CA HIS A 292 -16.95 -19.81 11.60
C HIS A 292 -17.24 -18.40 11.05
N VAL A 293 -17.96 -17.57 11.82
CA VAL A 293 -18.24 -16.16 11.50
C VAL A 293 -17.40 -15.24 12.39
N ASP A 294 -16.54 -14.44 11.76
CA ASP A 294 -15.71 -13.46 12.44
C ASP A 294 -16.56 -12.31 13.02
N LEU A 295 -16.45 -12.04 14.32
CA LEU A 295 -17.07 -10.85 14.94
C LEU A 295 -16.10 -9.67 14.98
N TRP A 296 -16.52 -8.56 14.39
CA TRP A 296 -15.78 -7.29 14.39
C TRP A 296 -16.46 -6.28 15.29
N ALA A 297 -15.83 -5.92 16.41
CA ALA A 297 -16.43 -5.02 17.38
C ALA A 297 -16.50 -3.58 16.83
N SER A 298 -17.71 -3.02 16.75
CA SER A 298 -17.95 -1.66 16.27
C SER A 298 -17.51 -0.61 17.28
N SER A 299 -16.91 0.47 16.78
CA SER A 299 -16.61 1.69 17.54
C SER A 299 -17.85 2.51 17.91
N GLY A 300 -18.97 2.31 17.21
CA GLY A 300 -20.11 3.24 17.23
C GLY A 300 -20.69 3.51 18.62
N MET A 301 -20.59 2.53 19.53
CA MET A 301 -21.06 2.68 20.92
C MET A 301 -19.95 3.00 21.92
N ILE A 302 -18.68 2.77 21.58
CA ILE A 302 -17.54 3.10 22.44
C ILE A 302 -17.51 4.61 22.70
N GLY A 303 -17.86 5.41 21.68
CA GLY A 303 -17.92 6.87 21.76
C GLY A 303 -19.06 7.44 22.64
N LYS A 304 -19.93 6.60 23.20
CA LYS A 304 -21.00 7.00 24.13
C LYS A 304 -20.56 6.63 25.54
N ALA A 305 -19.78 7.49 26.20
CA ALA A 305 -19.13 7.23 27.50
C ALA A 305 -20.02 6.55 28.57
N ARG A 306 -21.35 6.74 28.53
CA ARG A 306 -22.33 6.04 29.37
C ARG A 306 -22.28 4.52 29.29
N ALA A 307 -21.81 3.95 28.19
CA ALA A 307 -21.60 2.52 28.03
C ALA A 307 -20.58 1.98 29.06
N PHE A 308 -19.74 2.84 29.66
CA PHE A 308 -18.75 2.48 30.69
C PHE A 308 -19.12 2.98 32.09
N GLY A 309 -20.38 3.36 32.34
CA GLY A 309 -20.88 3.80 33.64
C GLY A 309 -21.30 5.27 33.68
N PRO A 310 -21.60 5.83 34.88
CA PRO A 310 -21.96 7.24 35.00
C PRO A 310 -20.82 8.13 34.51
N TRP A 311 -21.18 9.30 33.97
CA TRP A 311 -20.22 10.32 33.58
C TRP A 311 -19.28 10.63 34.76
N PRO A 312 -17.96 10.75 34.54
CA PRO A 312 -17.03 11.09 35.61
C PRO A 312 -17.32 12.52 36.09
N THR A 313 -18.04 12.65 37.19
CA THR A 313 -18.46 13.94 37.77
C THR A 313 -17.29 14.76 38.29
N ASP A 314 -16.15 14.12 38.53
CA ASP A 314 -14.85 14.67 38.91
C ASP A 314 -14.01 15.16 37.72
N HIS A 315 -14.41 14.86 36.48
CA HIS A 315 -13.73 15.26 35.25
C HIS A 315 -14.64 16.08 34.30
N PRO A 316 -15.07 17.30 34.70
CA PRO A 316 -15.87 18.16 33.83
C PRO A 316 -15.13 18.60 32.56
N ASP A 317 -13.80 18.57 32.58
CA ASP A 317 -12.90 18.88 31.48
C ASP A 317 -12.87 17.82 30.37
N PHE A 318 -13.48 16.64 30.59
CA PHE A 318 -13.63 15.60 29.56
C PHE A 318 -14.82 15.86 28.64
N GLN A 319 -15.65 16.86 28.94
CA GLN A 319 -16.76 17.23 28.08
C GLN A 319 -16.26 18.04 26.88
N ALA A 320 -16.75 17.66 25.70
CA ALA A 320 -16.52 18.42 24.47
C ALA A 320 -17.31 19.72 24.46
N TYR A 321 -16.90 20.68 23.63
CA TYR A 321 -17.60 21.95 23.45
C TYR A 321 -17.82 22.21 21.96
N SER A 322 -18.94 22.84 21.65
CA SER A 322 -19.27 23.30 20.30
C SER A 322 -19.38 24.83 20.24
N MET A 323 -19.43 25.37 19.03
CA MET A 323 -19.59 26.80 18.80
C MET A 323 -20.95 27.07 18.16
N THR A 324 -21.72 27.98 18.72
CA THR A 324 -22.94 28.47 18.08
C THR A 324 -22.60 29.38 16.90
N PRO A 325 -23.52 29.57 15.93
CA PRO A 325 -23.25 30.39 14.73
C PRO A 325 -22.85 31.85 15.00
N ASP A 326 -23.12 32.38 16.18
CA ASP A 326 -22.70 33.73 16.61
C ASP A 326 -21.28 33.78 17.18
N GLY A 327 -20.62 32.63 17.39
CA GLY A 327 -19.27 32.51 17.93
C GLY A 327 -19.22 32.02 19.38
N THR A 328 -20.35 31.94 20.08
CA THR A 328 -20.38 31.54 21.50
C THR A 328 -20.00 30.06 21.65
N ILE A 329 -19.10 29.75 22.59
CA ILE A 329 -18.68 28.37 22.88
C ILE A 329 -19.51 27.82 24.05
N ILE A 330 -20.12 26.65 23.85
CA ILE A 330 -21.02 26.02 24.81
C ILE A 330 -20.69 24.52 24.99
N PRO A 331 -20.99 23.92 26.16
CA PRO A 331 -20.80 22.49 26.36
C PRO A 331 -21.62 21.68 25.33
N ALA A 332 -20.97 20.72 24.68
CA ALA A 332 -21.61 19.87 23.67
C ALA A 332 -22.46 18.79 24.36
N VAL A 333 -23.67 18.60 23.84
CA VAL A 333 -24.60 17.56 24.27
C VAL A 333 -25.19 16.82 23.08
N ASP A 334 -25.57 15.56 23.28
CA ASP A 334 -26.29 14.78 22.27
C ASP A 334 -27.75 15.23 22.12
N SER A 335 -28.48 14.60 21.19
CA SER A 335 -29.91 14.88 20.94
C SER A 335 -30.82 14.66 22.16
N ALA A 336 -30.36 13.91 23.16
CA ALA A 336 -31.07 13.68 24.42
C ALA A 336 -30.57 14.59 25.57
N GLY A 337 -29.69 15.55 25.27
CA GLY A 337 -29.16 16.52 26.25
C GLY A 337 -28.02 15.98 27.12
N ASN A 338 -27.41 14.86 26.75
CA ASN A 338 -26.35 14.24 27.54
C ASN A 338 -24.96 14.77 27.14
N PRO A 339 -24.02 14.93 28.08
CA PRO A 339 -22.65 15.35 27.76
C PRO A 339 -21.98 14.43 26.73
N ILE A 340 -21.29 15.04 25.76
CA ILE A 340 -20.46 14.34 24.77
C ILE A 340 -19.01 14.35 25.26
N ILE A 341 -18.36 13.18 25.21
CA ILE A 341 -16.95 13.06 25.54
C ILE A 341 -16.07 13.69 24.46
N ASP A 342 -15.05 14.42 24.87
CA ASP A 342 -14.10 15.09 23.99
C ASP A 342 -13.11 14.10 23.40
N ARG A 343 -13.40 13.63 22.17
CA ARG A 343 -12.52 12.74 21.40
C ARG A 343 -11.17 13.36 21.05
N LEU A 344 -11.06 14.69 21.15
CA LEU A 344 -9.83 15.43 20.87
C LEU A 344 -9.02 15.70 22.15
N ASN A 345 -9.55 15.34 23.33
CA ASN A 345 -8.83 15.43 24.59
C ASN A 345 -8.07 14.11 24.86
N PRO A 346 -6.72 14.10 24.86
CA PRO A 346 -5.94 12.88 25.09
C PRO A 346 -6.20 12.26 26.47
N GLU A 347 -6.43 13.06 27.51
CA GLU A 347 -6.69 12.54 28.87
C GLU A 347 -8.05 11.85 28.94
N ALA A 348 -9.08 12.45 28.32
CA ALA A 348 -10.41 11.87 28.24
C ALA A 348 -10.39 10.54 27.46
N MET A 349 -9.66 10.49 26.34
CA MET A 349 -9.55 9.26 25.55
C MET A 349 -8.68 8.20 26.21
N ASN A 350 -7.62 8.57 26.93
CA ASN A 350 -6.85 7.65 27.77
C ASN A 350 -7.74 6.97 28.81
N TRP A 351 -8.59 7.75 29.49
CA TRP A 351 -9.54 7.21 30.47
C TRP A 351 -10.55 6.24 29.82
N LEU A 352 -11.19 6.67 28.73
CA LEU A 352 -12.21 5.90 28.03
C LEU A 352 -11.65 4.59 27.46
N ILE A 353 -10.53 4.67 26.75
CA ILE A 353 -9.90 3.51 26.11
C ILE A 353 -9.32 2.55 27.15
N SER A 354 -8.82 3.05 28.28
CA SER A 354 -8.39 2.18 29.40
C SER A 354 -9.56 1.43 30.03
N ALA A 355 -10.71 2.09 30.19
CA ALA A 355 -11.93 1.45 30.66
C ALA A 355 -12.42 0.38 29.65
N TYR A 356 -12.45 0.71 28.36
CA TYR A 356 -12.81 -0.24 27.31
C TYR A 356 -11.87 -1.43 27.25
N ARG A 357 -10.56 -1.19 27.36
CA ARG A 357 -9.54 -2.24 27.42
C ARG A 357 -9.84 -3.25 28.52
N THR A 358 -9.98 -2.76 29.75
CA THR A 358 -10.12 -3.60 30.95
C THR A 358 -11.47 -4.32 30.98
N ARG A 359 -12.54 -3.65 30.54
CA ARG A 359 -13.91 -4.19 30.66
C ARG A 359 -14.36 -5.02 29.46
N PHE A 360 -13.74 -4.84 28.30
CA PHE A 360 -14.19 -5.50 27.08
C PHE A 360 -13.04 -6.15 26.31
N LEU A 361 -12.00 -5.42 25.89
CA LEU A 361 -10.98 -6.00 25.00
C LEU A 361 -10.21 -7.17 25.64
N GLU A 362 -9.80 -7.04 26.90
CA GLU A 362 -9.06 -8.10 27.60
C GLU A 362 -9.96 -9.32 27.87
N PRO A 363 -11.20 -9.18 28.39
CA PRO A 363 -12.13 -10.30 28.52
C PRO A 363 -12.55 -10.96 27.19
N SER A 364 -12.64 -10.20 26.10
CA SER A 364 -13.05 -10.68 24.78
C SER A 364 -11.89 -11.22 23.92
N LYS A 365 -10.67 -11.28 24.47
CA LYS A 365 -9.49 -11.80 23.77
C LYS A 365 -9.75 -13.23 23.28
N GLY A 366 -9.51 -13.48 21.99
CA GLY A 366 -9.75 -14.78 21.34
C GLY A 366 -11.19 -15.03 20.88
N LEU A 367 -12.12 -14.10 21.19
CA LEU A 367 -13.52 -14.15 20.76
C LEU A 367 -13.84 -13.15 19.63
N LEU A 368 -13.05 -12.09 19.51
CA LEU A 368 -13.17 -11.08 18.45
C LEU A 368 -12.14 -11.30 17.35
N ALA A 369 -12.55 -11.00 16.12
CA ALA A 369 -11.68 -10.95 14.96
C ALA A 369 -11.03 -9.57 14.79
N GLY A 370 -11.68 -8.48 15.21
CA GLY A 370 -11.09 -7.15 15.04
C GLY A 370 -11.94 -6.00 15.56
N ILE A 371 -11.46 -4.78 15.33
CA ILE A 371 -12.21 -3.53 15.56
C ILE A 371 -12.67 -2.94 14.22
N PHE A 372 -13.92 -2.53 14.16
CA PHE A 372 -14.54 -1.86 13.03
C PHE A 372 -14.87 -0.41 13.41
N PHE A 373 -14.10 0.55 12.88
CA PHE A 373 -14.36 1.97 13.06
C PHE A 373 -15.46 2.41 12.09
N ASN A 374 -16.70 2.44 12.58
CA ASN A 374 -17.88 2.75 11.78
C ASN A 374 -18.05 4.27 11.62
N GLU A 375 -17.54 4.81 10.51
CA GLU A 375 -17.68 6.22 10.12
C GLU A 375 -17.20 7.21 11.19
N ASP A 376 -16.20 6.80 11.99
CA ASP A 376 -15.68 7.59 13.09
C ASP A 376 -15.19 8.95 12.64
N ALA A 377 -15.79 9.98 13.22
CA ALA A 377 -15.47 11.37 12.98
C ALA A 377 -15.69 12.18 14.26
N ILE A 378 -15.37 13.48 14.23
CA ILE A 378 -15.79 14.42 15.27
C ILE A 378 -17.33 14.40 15.34
N PRO A 379 -17.93 14.30 16.54
CA PRO A 379 -19.37 14.37 16.69
C PRO A 379 -19.96 15.65 16.09
N TYR A 380 -20.97 15.47 15.22
CA TYR A 380 -21.72 16.55 14.59
C TYR A 380 -23.07 16.72 15.30
N LEU A 381 -23.38 17.94 15.74
CA LEU A 381 -24.50 18.19 16.66
C LEU A 381 -25.81 18.60 15.96
N GLU A 382 -25.82 18.74 14.64
CA GLU A 382 -27.01 19.12 13.87
C GLU A 382 -27.62 17.94 13.11
N PRO A 383 -28.93 18.01 12.76
CA PRO A 383 -29.53 17.06 11.84
C PRO A 383 -28.79 17.02 10.50
N TRP A 384 -28.33 15.83 10.12
CA TRP A 384 -27.56 15.63 8.91
C TRP A 384 -28.44 15.44 7.67
N ALA A 385 -27.93 15.90 6.52
CA ALA A 385 -28.43 15.51 5.20
C ALA A 385 -27.26 15.43 4.20
N ASN A 386 -27.26 14.41 3.34
CA ASN A 386 -26.17 14.16 2.39
C ASN A 386 -25.94 15.30 1.37
N ASN A 387 -26.90 16.22 1.22
CA ASN A 387 -26.84 17.35 0.30
C ASN A 387 -26.58 18.71 0.96
N LYS A 388 -26.14 18.73 2.22
CA LYS A 388 -25.89 19.97 2.97
C LYS A 388 -24.45 20.09 3.44
N ARG A 389 -23.84 21.25 3.17
CA ARG A 389 -23.58 22.21 4.25
C ARG A 389 -23.08 21.69 5.61
N TYR A 390 -21.96 21.00 5.73
CA TYR A 390 -21.35 20.56 6.99
C TYR A 390 -20.99 21.82 7.74
N ASN A 391 -21.66 21.96 8.87
CA ASN A 391 -21.52 23.13 9.70
C ASN A 391 -20.44 22.89 10.75
N TYR A 392 -19.20 23.24 10.43
CA TYR A 392 -18.07 22.99 11.33
C TYR A 392 -18.17 23.71 12.68
N TRP A 393 -19.03 24.73 12.84
CA TRP A 393 -19.32 25.33 14.16
C TRP A 393 -19.96 24.32 15.12
N SER A 394 -20.78 23.44 14.56
CA SER A 394 -21.52 22.39 15.28
C SER A 394 -20.68 21.14 15.51
N ASN A 395 -19.36 21.25 15.37
CA ASN A 395 -18.40 20.25 15.80
C ASN A 395 -18.17 20.34 17.30
N ALA A 396 -18.09 19.18 17.94
CA ALA A 396 -17.63 19.05 19.31
C ALA A 396 -16.09 19.18 19.41
N SER A 397 -15.52 20.32 19.01
CA SER A 397 -14.06 20.54 18.86
C SER A 397 -13.49 21.79 19.54
N TYR A 398 -14.26 22.48 20.38
CA TYR A 398 -13.91 23.80 20.90
C TYR A 398 -13.67 23.82 22.41
N SER A 399 -13.24 22.71 23.01
CA SER A 399 -13.03 22.61 24.46
C SER A 399 -11.80 23.39 24.92
N PRO A 400 -11.69 23.73 26.22
CA PRO A 400 -10.47 24.32 26.79
C PRO A 400 -9.21 23.46 26.57
N SER A 401 -9.34 22.13 26.62
CA SER A 401 -8.24 21.21 26.34
C SER A 401 -7.78 21.34 24.88
N VAL A 402 -8.72 21.39 23.94
CA VAL A 402 -8.40 21.56 22.52
C VAL A 402 -7.76 22.92 22.25
N LEU A 403 -8.21 24.00 22.91
CA LEU A 403 -7.58 25.32 22.77
C LEU A 403 -6.11 25.30 23.22
N LYS A 404 -5.82 24.66 24.35
CA LYS A 404 -4.45 24.52 24.87
C LYS A 404 -3.57 23.73 23.89
N GLN A 405 -4.09 22.63 23.36
CA GLN A 405 -3.38 21.82 22.36
C GLN A 405 -3.15 22.60 21.06
N TRP A 406 -4.14 23.37 20.60
CA TRP A 406 -4.04 24.22 19.43
C TRP A 406 -2.98 25.32 19.59
N GLN A 407 -2.96 26.00 20.73
CA GLN A 407 -1.92 26.99 21.04
C GLN A 407 -0.52 26.38 21.00
N ALA A 408 -0.33 25.19 21.58
CA ALA A 408 0.93 24.47 21.52
C ALA A 408 1.32 24.09 20.08
N TYR A 409 0.33 23.64 19.28
CA TYR A 409 0.53 23.36 17.86
C TYR A 409 0.98 24.61 17.08
N CYS A 410 0.36 25.76 17.32
CA CYS A 410 0.70 27.02 16.69
C CYS A 410 2.12 27.46 17.03
N VAL A 411 2.52 27.39 18.31
CA VAL A 411 3.89 27.70 18.75
C VAL A 411 4.89 26.78 18.05
N ALA A 412 4.65 25.47 18.04
CA ALA A 412 5.58 24.49 17.49
C ALA A 412 5.77 24.61 15.96
N ARG A 413 4.81 25.23 15.26
CA ARG A 413 4.82 25.36 13.78
C ARG A 413 4.87 26.80 13.30
N ASP A 414 5.08 27.76 14.20
CA ASP A 414 5.06 29.21 13.93
C ASP A 414 3.82 29.66 13.14
N VAL A 415 2.64 29.16 13.53
CA VAL A 415 1.37 29.46 12.83
C VAL A 415 0.92 30.88 13.20
N LYS A 416 0.97 31.76 12.21
CA LYS A 416 0.61 33.19 12.35
C LYS A 416 -0.64 33.55 11.56
N ASP A 417 -1.36 34.55 12.06
CA ASP A 417 -2.50 35.17 11.37
C ASP A 417 -2.04 36.12 10.26
N ASP A 418 -2.99 36.75 9.58
CA ASP A 418 -2.73 37.69 8.48
C ASP A 418 -1.98 38.97 8.93
N ALA A 419 -1.98 39.26 10.25
CA ALA A 419 -1.22 40.36 10.85
C ALA A 419 0.20 39.93 11.29
N GLY A 420 0.58 38.67 11.04
CA GLY A 420 1.87 38.12 11.43
C GLY A 420 1.98 37.78 12.91
N LEU A 421 0.86 37.79 13.65
CA LEU A 421 0.82 37.46 15.07
C LEU A 421 0.57 35.97 15.26
N LEU A 422 1.18 35.38 16.29
CA LEU A 422 0.96 33.97 16.61
C LEU A 422 -0.52 33.73 16.94
N VAL A 423 -1.10 32.70 16.31
CA VAL A 423 -2.50 32.32 16.56
C VAL A 423 -2.62 31.68 17.95
N THR A 424 -3.41 32.30 18.82
CA THR A 424 -3.61 31.87 20.21
C THR A 424 -5.07 31.55 20.56
N LYS A 425 -5.96 31.63 19.57
CA LYS A 425 -7.41 31.55 19.70
C LYS A 425 -7.98 30.59 18.66
N PHE A 426 -9.23 30.16 18.83
CA PHE A 426 -9.90 29.36 17.82
C PHE A 426 -10.14 30.18 16.55
N PRO A 427 -9.72 29.70 15.37
CA PRO A 427 -10.00 30.39 14.13
C PRO A 427 -11.50 30.37 13.82
N VAL A 428 -12.04 31.48 13.34
CA VAL A 428 -13.44 31.62 12.86
C VAL A 428 -13.48 32.30 11.50
N HIS A 429 -14.39 31.85 10.63
CA HIS A 429 -14.56 32.36 9.27
C HIS A 429 -15.36 33.66 9.17
N LEU A 430 -16.05 34.10 10.24
CA LEU A 430 -16.83 35.33 10.22
C LEU A 430 -16.29 36.30 11.26
N ALA A 431 -15.92 37.50 10.83
CA ALA A 431 -15.40 38.54 11.72
C ALA A 431 -16.39 38.91 12.84
N SER A 432 -17.70 38.84 12.56
CA SER A 432 -18.75 39.09 13.55
C SER A 432 -18.71 38.13 14.74
N MET A 433 -18.15 36.93 14.58
CA MET A 433 -18.08 35.93 15.64
C MET A 433 -17.01 36.23 16.68
N VAL A 434 -16.04 37.07 16.36
CA VAL A 434 -14.93 37.43 17.26
C VAL A 434 -15.45 38.08 18.54
N ALA A 435 -16.50 38.90 18.43
CA ALA A 435 -17.07 39.61 19.56
C ALA A 435 -17.86 38.68 20.51
N SER A 436 -18.60 37.70 19.97
CA SER A 436 -19.45 36.82 20.78
C SER A 436 -18.71 35.60 21.33
N GLY A 437 -17.55 35.22 20.77
CA GLY A 437 -16.77 34.07 21.25
C GLY A 437 -16.04 34.26 22.58
N GLY A 438 -16.50 35.18 23.43
CA GLY A 438 -15.94 35.38 24.79
C GLY A 438 -14.45 35.71 24.81
N GLY A 439 -13.92 36.25 23.71
CA GLY A 439 -12.48 36.50 23.54
C GLY A 439 -11.63 35.27 23.18
N GLN A 440 -12.22 34.08 23.03
CA GLN A 440 -11.55 32.83 22.68
C GLN A 440 -11.44 32.57 21.17
N THR A 441 -12.14 33.36 20.36
CA THR A 441 -12.18 33.24 18.89
C THR A 441 -11.36 34.35 18.21
N HIS A 442 -10.85 34.06 17.02
CA HIS A 442 -10.09 35.00 16.19
C HIS A 442 -10.44 34.79 14.72
N TYR A 443 -10.72 35.89 14.00
CA TYR A 443 -11.04 35.82 12.58
C TYR A 443 -9.78 35.62 11.75
N CYS A 444 -9.72 34.54 10.99
CA CYS A 444 -8.60 34.26 10.08
C CYS A 444 -9.12 34.20 8.66
N ALA A 445 -8.58 35.04 7.76
CA ALA A 445 -8.90 34.93 6.34
C ALA A 445 -8.17 33.72 5.72
N GLY A 446 -8.42 33.47 4.43
CA GLY A 446 -7.68 32.46 3.67
C GLY A 446 -8.42 31.15 3.44
N TYR A 447 -9.71 31.07 3.74
CA TYR A 447 -10.54 29.97 3.27
C TYR A 447 -11.99 30.40 3.00
N ASP A 448 -12.26 30.78 1.74
CA ASP A 448 -13.61 30.99 1.20
C ASP A 448 -14.22 29.63 0.85
N VAL A 449 -14.65 28.90 1.87
CA VAL A 449 -15.34 27.62 1.65
C VAL A 449 -16.60 27.92 0.83
N PRO A 450 -16.79 27.32 -0.35
CA PRO A 450 -18.00 27.53 -1.12
C PRO A 450 -19.24 27.23 -0.26
N THR A 451 -20.17 28.17 -0.19
CA THR A 451 -21.45 27.96 0.52
C THR A 451 -22.35 27.01 -0.26
N THR A 452 -22.16 26.92 -1.57
CA THR A 452 -22.76 25.94 -2.48
C THR A 452 -21.72 25.49 -3.52
N ILE A 453 -21.86 24.25 -4.01
CA ILE A 453 -21.09 23.70 -5.14
C ILE A 453 -22.10 23.11 -6.13
N LYS A 454 -21.85 23.24 -7.43
CA LYS A 454 -22.78 22.77 -8.46
C LYS A 454 -22.38 21.38 -8.95
N ALA A 455 -23.38 20.58 -9.29
CA ALA A 455 -23.15 19.33 -10.00
C ALA A 455 -22.37 19.60 -11.30
N GLY A 456 -21.34 18.79 -11.57
CA GLY A 456 -20.44 18.97 -12.71
C GLY A 456 -19.21 19.83 -12.45
N ASP A 457 -19.12 20.55 -11.32
CA ASP A 457 -17.88 21.23 -10.94
C ASP A 457 -16.76 20.20 -10.67
N TYR A 458 -15.52 20.53 -11.04
CA TYR A 458 -14.37 19.65 -10.82
C TYR A 458 -13.82 19.82 -9.40
N PHE A 459 -13.66 18.70 -8.67
CA PHE A 459 -13.15 18.74 -7.29
C PHE A 459 -11.75 19.35 -7.20
N THR A 460 -10.89 19.08 -8.18
CA THR A 460 -9.52 19.60 -8.27
C THR A 460 -9.46 21.12 -8.49
N GLN A 461 -10.57 21.77 -8.85
CA GLN A 461 -10.66 23.22 -9.07
C GLN A 461 -11.27 23.97 -7.88
N LEU A 462 -11.74 23.26 -6.84
CA LEU A 462 -12.35 23.87 -5.67
C LEU A 462 -11.29 24.60 -4.81
N PRO A 463 -11.65 25.72 -4.16
CA PRO A 463 -10.74 26.41 -3.25
C PRO A 463 -10.26 25.48 -2.14
N GLN A 464 -8.95 25.44 -1.88
CA GLN A 464 -8.38 24.66 -0.77
C GLN A 464 -8.15 25.55 0.46
N ALA A 465 -8.17 24.95 1.66
CA ALA A 465 -7.82 25.65 2.89
C ALA A 465 -6.35 26.14 2.84
N LYS A 466 -6.12 27.38 3.27
CA LYS A 466 -4.79 28.01 3.33
C LYS A 466 -4.56 28.65 4.70
N GLY A 467 -3.31 29.03 4.96
CA GLY A 467 -2.91 29.70 6.20
C GLY A 467 -3.38 28.94 7.44
N VAL A 468 -3.98 29.68 8.38
CA VAL A 468 -4.46 29.14 9.65
C VAL A 468 -5.47 28.00 9.48
N TRP A 469 -6.37 28.07 8.48
CA TRP A 469 -7.38 27.04 8.26
C TRP A 469 -6.81 25.70 7.84
N LYS A 470 -5.78 25.70 6.99
CA LYS A 470 -5.07 24.45 6.64
C LYS A 470 -4.50 23.80 7.90
N HIS A 471 -3.84 24.61 8.74
CA HIS A 471 -3.25 24.16 9.99
C HIS A 471 -4.30 23.66 10.99
N TRP A 472 -5.46 24.33 11.08
CA TRP A 472 -6.57 23.92 11.93
C TRP A 472 -7.10 22.54 11.55
N TYR A 473 -7.33 22.28 10.27
CA TYR A 473 -7.77 20.96 9.81
C TYR A 473 -6.68 19.89 9.93
N ASP A 474 -5.40 20.23 9.70
CA ASP A 474 -4.27 19.32 9.95
C ASP A 474 -4.19 18.95 11.46
N PHE A 475 -4.56 19.88 12.34
CA PHE A 475 -4.57 19.70 13.78
C PHE A 475 -5.75 18.81 14.21
N LEU A 476 -6.98 19.11 13.78
CA LEU A 476 -8.17 18.32 14.11
C LEU A 476 -8.04 16.86 13.64
N GLY A 477 -7.58 16.65 12.41
CA GLY A 477 -7.36 15.30 11.87
C GLY A 477 -6.34 14.50 12.68
N ARG A 478 -5.25 15.14 13.11
CA ARG A 478 -4.26 14.52 13.99
C ARG A 478 -4.82 14.21 15.37
N CYS A 479 -5.54 15.13 16.01
CA CYS A 479 -6.16 14.86 17.31
C CYS A 479 -7.12 13.67 17.25
N MET A 480 -7.97 13.58 16.22
CA MET A 480 -8.85 12.41 16.02
C MET A 480 -8.07 11.11 15.82
N LEU A 481 -7.01 11.13 15.01
CA LEU A 481 -6.18 9.97 14.77
C LEU A 481 -5.43 9.55 16.04
N ASP A 482 -4.70 10.46 16.65
CA ASP A 482 -3.79 10.19 17.76
C ASP A 482 -4.52 9.87 19.05
N ASN A 483 -5.68 10.51 19.32
CA ASN A 483 -6.39 10.32 20.58
C ASN A 483 -7.47 9.24 20.49
N TRP A 484 -8.08 9.02 19.32
CA TRP A 484 -9.22 8.11 19.17
C TRP A 484 -8.92 6.91 18.28
N ILE A 485 -8.90 7.08 16.95
CA ILE A 485 -8.86 5.96 15.98
C ILE A 485 -7.56 5.16 16.14
N GLY A 486 -6.42 5.84 16.06
CA GLY A 486 -5.09 5.25 16.17
C GLY A 486 -4.79 4.72 17.57
N HIS A 487 -5.21 5.45 18.62
CA HIS A 487 -5.02 4.99 19.99
C HIS A 487 -5.81 3.72 20.30
N LEU A 488 -7.10 3.68 19.95
CA LEU A 488 -7.92 2.48 20.15
C LEU A 488 -7.37 1.30 19.34
N ALA A 489 -6.97 1.54 18.08
CA ALA A 489 -6.36 0.51 17.25
C ALA A 489 -5.08 -0.05 17.90
N THR A 490 -4.20 0.82 18.40
CA THR A 490 -2.97 0.45 19.12
C THR A 490 -3.28 -0.45 20.32
N VAL A 491 -4.24 -0.05 21.16
CA VAL A 491 -4.60 -0.80 22.37
C VAL A 491 -5.23 -2.15 22.02
N ALA A 492 -6.15 -2.19 21.06
CA ALA A 492 -6.81 -3.43 20.64
C ALA A 492 -5.82 -4.43 20.02
N ASN A 493 -4.91 -3.95 19.17
CA ASN A 493 -3.87 -4.75 18.57
C ASN A 493 -2.86 -5.27 19.59
N ALA A 494 -2.50 -4.47 20.60
CA ALA A 494 -1.59 -4.89 21.66
C ALA A 494 -2.20 -6.00 22.54
N VAL A 495 -3.48 -5.90 22.91
CA VAL A 495 -4.20 -6.92 23.69
C VAL A 495 -4.25 -8.27 22.94
N ASN A 496 -4.34 -8.22 21.61
CA ASN A 496 -4.53 -9.38 20.75
C ASN A 496 -3.26 -9.79 19.96
N ALA A 497 -2.07 -9.32 20.34
CA ALA A 497 -0.84 -9.53 19.56
C ALA A 497 -0.45 -11.01 19.38
N ASP A 498 -0.83 -11.86 20.34
CA ASP A 498 -0.63 -13.31 20.39
C ASP A 498 -1.88 -14.12 19.98
N ASN A 499 -2.98 -13.45 19.61
CA ASN A 499 -4.22 -14.12 19.19
C ASN A 499 -4.16 -14.45 17.69
N PRO A 500 -4.08 -15.74 17.29
CA PRO A 500 -3.99 -16.13 15.87
C PRO A 500 -5.28 -15.84 15.07
N ASP A 501 -6.40 -15.67 15.76
CA ASP A 501 -7.69 -15.34 15.16
C ASP A 501 -7.88 -13.82 14.99
N TRP A 502 -6.97 -13.00 15.51
CA TRP A 502 -7.03 -11.54 15.35
C TRP A 502 -6.66 -11.11 13.94
N ARG A 503 -7.61 -10.44 13.30
CA ARG A 503 -7.57 -9.91 11.94
C ARG A 503 -7.19 -8.44 11.85
N GLY A 504 -7.09 -7.73 12.96
CA GLY A 504 -6.62 -6.34 12.99
C GLY A 504 -7.75 -5.33 13.13
N THR A 505 -7.60 -4.18 12.49
CA THR A 505 -8.59 -3.10 12.57
C THR A 505 -8.97 -2.52 11.20
N MET A 506 -10.24 -2.16 11.05
CA MET A 506 -10.83 -1.62 9.82
C MET A 506 -11.30 -0.19 10.05
N TYR A 507 -10.87 0.74 9.22
CA TYR A 507 -11.55 2.02 9.08
C TYR A 507 -12.61 1.93 7.99
N PHE A 508 -13.88 2.10 8.34
CA PHE A 508 -15.00 2.14 7.42
C PHE A 508 -15.48 3.58 7.30
N GLY A 509 -15.38 4.14 6.09
CA GLY A 509 -15.67 5.55 5.85
C GLY A 509 -16.62 5.76 4.70
N LEU A 510 -17.66 6.53 4.94
CA LEU A 510 -18.57 6.99 3.90
C LEU A 510 -17.86 7.94 2.96
N ASN A 511 -18.03 7.66 1.65
CA ASN A 511 -17.41 8.40 0.58
C ASN A 511 -17.50 9.91 0.75
N HIS A 512 -18.65 10.40 1.24
CA HIS A 512 -18.96 11.80 1.19
C HIS A 512 -18.45 12.64 2.36
N TRP A 513 -17.90 11.99 3.39
CA TRP A 513 -17.46 12.71 4.57
C TRP A 513 -16.23 12.15 5.25
N SER A 514 -15.68 11.05 4.74
CA SER A 514 -14.36 10.56 5.14
C SER A 514 -13.28 10.94 4.15
N LEU A 515 -13.60 11.02 2.86
CA LEU A 515 -12.67 11.54 1.85
C LEU A 515 -12.77 13.07 1.81
N PRO A 516 -11.70 13.82 2.07
CA PRO A 516 -11.66 15.25 1.79
C PRO A 516 -11.41 15.50 0.30
N TYR A 517 -12.06 16.51 -0.28
CA TYR A 517 -11.88 16.79 -1.72
C TYR A 517 -10.45 17.20 -2.07
N GLU A 518 -9.70 17.74 -1.11
CA GLU A 518 -8.30 18.08 -1.27
C GLU A 518 -7.41 16.85 -1.48
N GLN A 519 -7.90 15.64 -1.19
CA GLN A 519 -7.18 14.39 -1.42
C GLN A 519 -7.51 13.74 -2.76
N ILE A 520 -8.55 14.20 -3.47
CA ILE A 520 -8.91 13.70 -4.80
C ILE A 520 -7.80 14.06 -5.79
N GLN A 521 -7.28 13.05 -6.48
CA GLN A 521 -6.23 13.24 -7.50
C GLN A 521 -6.75 13.22 -8.93
N ASP A 522 -7.88 12.56 -9.22
CA ASP A 522 -8.42 12.47 -10.57
C ASP A 522 -8.94 13.85 -11.08
N PRO A 523 -8.30 14.45 -12.10
CA PRO A 523 -8.69 15.75 -12.62
C PRO A 523 -10.01 15.73 -13.40
N SER A 524 -10.50 14.55 -13.78
CA SER A 524 -11.79 14.38 -14.46
C SER A 524 -12.96 14.28 -13.48
N PHE A 525 -12.68 14.19 -12.17
CA PHE A 525 -13.69 13.91 -11.19
C PHE A 525 -14.57 15.13 -10.88
N THR A 526 -15.88 14.95 -11.09
CA THR A 526 -16.89 16.01 -10.97
C THR A 526 -17.87 15.73 -9.84
N VAL A 527 -18.45 16.80 -9.31
CA VAL A 527 -19.45 16.75 -8.24
C VAL A 527 -20.73 16.07 -8.73
N PRO A 528 -21.22 15.00 -8.06
CA PRO A 528 -22.40 14.27 -8.49
C PRO A 528 -23.70 15.04 -8.22
N ALA A 529 -24.69 14.86 -9.10
CA ALA A 529 -25.97 15.56 -9.03
C ALA A 529 -26.83 15.22 -7.80
N MET A 530 -26.75 13.97 -7.31
CA MET A 530 -27.62 13.49 -6.22
C MET A 530 -27.15 13.94 -4.84
N ASN A 531 -25.83 13.99 -4.64
CA ASN A 531 -25.27 14.32 -3.34
C ASN A 531 -24.97 15.81 -3.23
N GLN A 532 -24.82 16.56 -4.34
CA GLN A 532 -24.48 18.02 -4.41
C GLN A 532 -23.34 18.51 -3.50
N TRP A 533 -22.71 17.61 -2.77
CA TRP A 533 -21.80 17.90 -1.68
C TRP A 533 -21.39 16.58 -1.04
N GLY A 534 -20.10 16.40 -0.73
CA GLY A 534 -19.70 15.13 -0.17
C GLY A 534 -18.23 14.83 -0.25
N ALA A 535 -17.37 15.67 0.30
CA ALA A 535 -16.00 15.26 0.52
C ALA A 535 -15.38 16.12 1.64
N TRP A 536 -15.94 16.03 2.85
CA TRP A 536 -15.63 16.94 3.97
C TRP A 536 -14.80 16.30 5.07
N GLY A 537 -14.07 15.23 4.75
CA GLY A 537 -13.22 14.46 5.66
C GLY A 537 -12.61 15.33 6.76
N ARG A 538 -11.79 16.29 6.34
CA ARG A 538 -10.95 17.07 7.25
C ARG A 538 -11.73 18.07 8.10
N GLN A 539 -12.89 18.55 7.64
CA GLN A 539 -13.80 19.37 8.45
C GLN A 539 -14.49 18.54 9.54
N ARG A 540 -14.56 17.22 9.36
CA ARG A 540 -15.03 16.26 10.36
C ARG A 540 -13.92 15.63 11.19
N GLY A 541 -12.69 16.12 11.06
CA GLY A 541 -11.52 15.54 11.71
C GLY A 541 -11.08 14.20 11.14
N VAL A 542 -11.49 13.86 9.90
CA VAL A 542 -11.05 12.65 9.19
C VAL A 542 -10.00 13.05 8.15
N ASP A 543 -8.76 12.63 8.38
CA ASP A 543 -7.71 12.68 7.37
C ASP A 543 -7.46 11.26 6.87
N LEU A 544 -8.10 10.89 5.74
CA LEU A 544 -8.07 9.52 5.23
C LEU A 544 -6.65 9.08 4.83
N GLN A 545 -5.82 9.98 4.30
CA GLN A 545 -4.41 9.70 4.04
C GLN A 545 -3.64 9.42 5.33
N ALA A 546 -3.84 10.20 6.39
CA ALA A 546 -3.19 9.94 7.67
C ALA A 546 -3.64 8.61 8.31
N ILE A 547 -4.95 8.31 8.23
CA ILE A 547 -5.54 7.03 8.63
C ILE A 547 -4.90 5.88 7.85
N ALA A 548 -4.83 5.99 6.52
CA ALA A 548 -4.21 4.98 5.67
C ALA A 548 -2.69 4.84 5.92
N LEU A 549 -2.00 5.83 6.47
CA LEU A 549 -0.58 5.71 6.82
C LEU A 549 -0.35 5.18 8.25
N HIS A 550 -1.39 5.09 9.09
CA HIS A 550 -1.23 4.68 10.48
C HIS A 550 -0.88 3.18 10.59
N PRO A 551 0.16 2.78 11.34
CA PRO A 551 0.65 1.40 11.36
C PRO A 551 -0.33 0.41 11.99
N GLU A 552 -1.17 0.85 12.92
CA GLU A 552 -2.13 -0.01 13.63
C GLU A 552 -3.48 -0.18 12.92
N LEU A 553 -3.69 0.53 11.81
CA LEU A 553 -4.84 0.33 10.94
C LEU A 553 -4.48 -0.65 9.83
N ASP A 554 -5.33 -1.64 9.55
CA ASP A 554 -4.99 -2.74 8.63
C ASP A 554 -5.77 -2.68 7.33
N HIS A 555 -6.99 -2.14 7.39
CA HIS A 555 -7.92 -2.12 6.28
C HIS A 555 -8.63 -0.77 6.19
N VAL A 556 -8.93 -0.33 4.96
CA VAL A 556 -9.73 0.86 4.67
C VAL A 556 -10.86 0.44 3.76
N ILE A 557 -12.09 0.66 4.21
CA ILE A 557 -13.31 0.31 3.49
C ILE A 557 -13.99 1.59 3.03
N CYS A 558 -14.17 1.72 1.72
CA CYS A 558 -14.97 2.78 1.13
C CYS A 558 -16.44 2.37 1.17
N GLU A 559 -17.25 3.11 1.90
CA GLU A 559 -18.69 2.98 1.77
C GLU A 559 -19.22 3.84 0.64
N THR A 560 -19.98 3.19 -0.26
CA THR A 560 -20.59 3.86 -1.40
C THR A 560 -22.10 4.00 -1.18
N TYR A 561 -22.60 5.22 -1.30
CA TYR A 561 -24.03 5.56 -1.30
C TYR A 561 -24.28 6.70 -2.29
N PRO A 562 -25.36 6.70 -3.12
CA PRO A 562 -26.49 5.76 -3.23
C PRO A 562 -26.36 4.73 -4.39
N LYS A 563 -27.24 4.68 -5.42
CA LYS A 563 -27.15 3.69 -6.52
C LYS A 563 -25.88 3.85 -7.36
N MET A 564 -25.39 2.75 -7.97
CA MET A 564 -24.15 2.72 -8.77
C MET A 564 -24.10 3.74 -9.93
N ALA A 565 -25.26 4.09 -10.49
CA ALA A 565 -25.37 5.09 -11.56
C ALA A 565 -24.90 6.51 -11.17
N ALA A 566 -24.61 6.77 -9.89
CA ALA A 566 -24.16 8.06 -9.38
C ALA A 566 -22.62 8.23 -9.35
N ASN A 567 -21.87 7.59 -10.27
CA ASN A 567 -20.40 7.71 -10.37
C ASN A 567 -19.62 7.30 -9.10
N LEU A 568 -20.16 6.35 -8.32
CA LEU A 568 -19.58 5.97 -7.03
C LEU A 568 -18.24 5.23 -7.14
N GLU A 569 -17.98 4.62 -8.30
CA GLU A 569 -16.70 3.97 -8.56
C GLU A 569 -15.53 4.95 -8.47
N PHE A 570 -15.71 6.23 -8.83
CA PHE A 570 -14.64 7.23 -8.71
C PHE A 570 -14.25 7.48 -7.25
N PHE A 571 -15.23 7.60 -6.34
CA PHE A 571 -14.94 7.69 -4.91
C PHE A 571 -14.22 6.44 -4.41
N ALA A 572 -14.68 5.25 -4.81
CA ALA A 572 -14.04 4.00 -4.43
C ALA A 572 -12.59 3.92 -4.96
N ARG A 573 -12.31 4.42 -6.17
CA ARG A 573 -10.95 4.50 -6.74
C ARG A 573 -10.04 5.44 -5.96
N GLU A 574 -10.54 6.60 -5.53
CA GLU A 574 -9.76 7.53 -4.70
C GLU A 574 -9.46 6.92 -3.31
N PHE A 575 -10.45 6.27 -2.68
CA PHE A 575 -10.20 5.51 -1.44
C PHE A 575 -9.20 4.39 -1.65
N GLN A 576 -9.32 3.64 -2.75
CA GLN A 576 -8.40 2.56 -3.09
C GLN A 576 -6.98 3.10 -3.23
N SER A 577 -6.79 4.18 -4.01
CA SER A 577 -5.50 4.84 -4.19
C SER A 577 -4.87 5.24 -2.85
N ILE A 578 -5.66 5.85 -1.96
CA ILE A 578 -5.20 6.26 -0.63
C ILE A 578 -4.87 5.03 0.25
N ALA A 579 -5.72 4.01 0.24
CA ALA A 579 -5.50 2.78 1.00
C ALA A 579 -4.23 2.06 0.54
N GLU A 580 -4.04 1.89 -0.78
CA GLU A 580 -2.88 1.23 -1.38
C GLU A 580 -1.60 2.02 -1.16
N ALA A 581 -1.64 3.35 -1.23
CA ALA A 581 -0.50 4.20 -0.86
C ALA A 581 -0.07 4.01 0.60
N GLY A 582 -1.04 3.67 1.47
CA GLY A 582 -0.82 3.29 2.87
C GLY A 582 -0.53 1.81 3.12
N LEU A 583 -0.45 1.00 2.06
CA LEU A 583 -0.34 -0.47 2.12
C LEU A 583 -1.48 -1.14 2.91
N LYS A 584 -2.66 -0.53 2.91
CA LYS A 584 -3.86 -1.05 3.57
C LYS A 584 -4.62 -1.96 2.63
N THR A 585 -5.25 -2.97 3.21
CA THR A 585 -6.21 -3.78 2.47
C THR A 585 -7.41 -2.92 2.12
N PHE A 586 -7.67 -2.77 0.83
CA PHE A 586 -8.83 -2.05 0.36
C PHE A 586 -10.10 -2.91 0.40
N GLY A 587 -11.17 -2.31 0.89
CA GLY A 587 -12.52 -2.84 0.83
C GLY A 587 -13.51 -1.85 0.25
N VAL A 588 -14.64 -2.35 -0.23
CA VAL A 588 -15.74 -1.51 -0.70
C VAL A 588 -17.07 -2.07 -0.23
N MET A 589 -17.94 -1.19 0.28
CA MET A 589 -19.33 -1.52 0.53
C MET A 589 -20.18 -1.07 -0.64
N PHE A 590 -20.92 -2.01 -1.23
CA PHE A 590 -21.98 -1.70 -2.18
C PHE A 590 -23.32 -1.75 -1.46
N HIS A 591 -23.88 -0.57 -1.18
CA HIS A 591 -25.13 -0.40 -0.44
C HIS A 591 -26.26 -1.31 -0.93
N ARG A 592 -27.03 -1.93 -0.03
CA ARG A 592 -28.33 -2.57 -0.33
C ARG A 592 -29.50 -2.01 0.50
N ASP A 593 -29.29 -0.92 1.22
CA ASP A 593 -30.34 -0.14 1.92
C ASP A 593 -31.23 0.63 0.92
N ASP A 594 -32.30 1.38 1.22
CA ASP A 594 -33.15 1.62 2.41
C ASP A 594 -34.54 1.86 1.77
N ASN A 595 -35.18 0.80 1.21
CA ASN A 595 -36.46 0.79 0.47
C ASN A 595 -36.42 0.55 -1.08
N TRP A 596 -35.44 -0.17 -1.65
CA TRP A 596 -35.57 -0.63 -3.06
C TRP A 596 -34.98 -2.01 -3.34
N SER A 597 -35.55 -2.71 -4.34
CA SER A 597 -35.04 -3.97 -4.87
C SER A 597 -33.87 -3.74 -5.81
N LEU A 598 -32.88 -4.62 -5.74
CA LEU A 598 -31.77 -4.61 -6.67
C LEU A 598 -32.22 -5.15 -8.04
N SER A 599 -31.85 -4.45 -9.13
CA SER A 599 -32.06 -4.96 -10.49
C SER A 599 -30.86 -5.80 -10.96
N THR A 600 -31.08 -6.64 -11.98
CA THR A 600 -30.01 -7.40 -12.64
C THR A 600 -28.91 -6.51 -13.18
N ASP A 601 -29.28 -5.36 -13.78
CA ASP A 601 -28.32 -4.39 -14.33
C ASP A 601 -27.48 -3.74 -13.22
N GLU A 602 -28.10 -3.44 -12.08
CA GLU A 602 -27.38 -2.86 -10.94
C GLU A 602 -26.40 -3.88 -10.33
N GLU A 603 -26.79 -5.14 -10.18
CA GLU A 603 -25.87 -6.21 -9.74
C GLU A 603 -24.75 -6.43 -10.77
N ALA A 604 -25.04 -6.41 -12.07
CA ALA A 604 -24.01 -6.47 -13.12
C ALA A 604 -23.01 -5.30 -13.02
N ALA A 605 -23.48 -4.08 -12.81
CA ALA A 605 -22.63 -2.91 -12.64
C ALA A 605 -21.74 -3.01 -11.39
N ARG A 606 -22.26 -3.56 -10.27
CA ARG A 606 -21.45 -3.82 -9.06
C ARG A 606 -20.32 -4.80 -9.34
N TRP A 607 -20.58 -5.89 -10.07
CA TRP A 607 -19.54 -6.85 -10.44
C TRP A 607 -18.53 -6.29 -11.44
N GLN A 608 -18.94 -5.41 -12.34
CA GLN A 608 -17.99 -4.66 -13.19
C GLN A 608 -17.10 -3.73 -12.34
N ALA A 609 -17.64 -3.10 -11.30
CA ALA A 609 -16.84 -2.32 -10.36
C ALA A 609 -15.88 -3.21 -9.54
N ILE A 610 -16.33 -4.36 -9.01
CA ILE A 610 -15.48 -5.34 -8.31
C ILE A 610 -14.36 -5.84 -9.23
N THR A 611 -14.66 -6.11 -10.50
CA THR A 611 -13.67 -6.56 -11.48
C THR A 611 -12.62 -5.50 -11.76
N ARG A 612 -12.98 -4.21 -11.73
CA ARG A 612 -12.04 -3.11 -11.98
C ARG A 612 -11.24 -2.73 -10.73
N LEU A 613 -11.90 -2.63 -9.58
CA LEU A 613 -11.31 -2.25 -8.31
C LEU A 613 -10.54 -3.39 -7.64
N GLN A 614 -10.89 -4.65 -7.93
CA GLN A 614 -10.27 -5.83 -7.31
C GLN A 614 -10.18 -5.77 -5.77
N PRO A 615 -11.24 -5.35 -5.04
CA PRO A 615 -11.19 -5.17 -3.60
C PRO A 615 -10.95 -6.51 -2.89
N THR A 616 -10.22 -6.50 -1.78
CA THR A 616 -10.07 -7.70 -0.94
C THR A 616 -11.32 -7.95 -0.13
N ILE A 617 -11.90 -6.89 0.44
CA ILE A 617 -13.10 -6.95 1.29
C ILE A 617 -14.30 -6.46 0.47
N ILE A 618 -15.36 -7.26 0.42
CA ILE A 618 -16.65 -6.85 -0.14
C ILE A 618 -17.60 -6.73 1.04
N THR A 619 -18.20 -5.56 1.21
CA THR A 619 -19.15 -5.32 2.30
C THR A 619 -20.57 -5.13 1.78
N ARG A 620 -21.56 -5.63 2.52
CA ARG A 620 -22.99 -5.36 2.30
C ARG A 620 -23.68 -4.92 3.58
N TYR A 621 -24.77 -4.19 3.36
CA TYR A 621 -25.69 -3.77 4.40
C TYR A 621 -27.11 -3.66 3.84
N PRO A 622 -28.16 -4.03 4.61
CA PRO A 622 -28.12 -4.78 5.88
C PRO A 622 -28.20 -6.30 5.66
N ARG A 623 -27.89 -7.10 6.70
CA ARG A 623 -27.98 -8.58 6.70
C ARG A 623 -29.30 -9.10 6.13
N VAL A 624 -30.43 -8.52 6.55
CA VAL A 624 -31.78 -9.00 6.18
C VAL A 624 -32.02 -9.05 4.68
N ARG A 625 -31.35 -8.20 3.87
CA ARG A 625 -31.48 -8.21 2.40
C ARG A 625 -30.89 -9.45 1.73
N MET A 626 -30.26 -10.32 2.50
CA MET A 626 -29.73 -11.60 2.05
C MET A 626 -30.67 -12.77 2.36
N LEU A 627 -31.80 -12.52 3.03
CA LEU A 627 -32.67 -13.56 3.56
C LEU A 627 -34.02 -13.58 2.84
N PRO A 628 -34.61 -14.76 2.58
CA PRO A 628 -35.90 -14.89 1.90
C PRO A 628 -37.08 -14.18 2.56
N THR A 629 -36.97 -13.83 3.84
CA THR A 629 -38.00 -13.13 4.60
C THR A 629 -38.12 -11.65 4.27
N ASP A 630 -37.12 -11.08 3.58
CA ASP A 630 -37.08 -9.66 3.27
C ASP A 630 -37.84 -9.30 1.99
N PRO A 631 -38.64 -8.22 1.96
CA PRO A 631 -39.44 -7.86 0.79
C PRO A 631 -38.60 -7.45 -0.43
N PHE A 632 -37.33 -7.11 -0.25
CA PHE A 632 -36.41 -6.77 -1.34
C PHE A 632 -35.46 -7.93 -1.70
N TYR A 633 -35.62 -9.10 -1.07
CA TYR A 633 -34.86 -10.30 -1.42
C TYR A 633 -35.20 -10.79 -2.83
N ASN A 634 -34.17 -11.26 -3.54
CA ASN A 634 -34.33 -11.90 -4.84
C ASN A 634 -33.41 -13.13 -4.91
N ASP A 635 -34.04 -14.31 -4.92
CA ASP A 635 -33.34 -15.60 -4.90
C ASP A 635 -32.36 -15.79 -6.07
N ALA A 636 -32.76 -15.37 -7.28
CA ALA A 636 -31.92 -15.50 -8.45
C ALA A 636 -30.68 -14.59 -8.37
N LEU A 637 -30.83 -13.35 -7.89
CA LEU A 637 -29.72 -12.42 -7.73
C LEU A 637 -28.78 -12.83 -6.58
N GLU A 638 -29.31 -13.40 -5.49
CA GLU A 638 -28.47 -13.86 -4.40
C GLU A 638 -27.65 -15.09 -4.83
N LYS A 639 -28.26 -16.06 -5.52
CA LYS A 639 -27.52 -17.19 -6.11
C LYS A 639 -26.44 -16.72 -7.09
N LEU A 640 -26.75 -15.74 -7.95
CA LEU A 640 -25.79 -15.16 -8.87
C LEU A 640 -24.62 -14.49 -8.14
N PHE A 641 -24.91 -13.70 -7.10
CA PHE A 641 -23.87 -13.08 -6.29
C PHE A 641 -22.95 -14.12 -5.65
N GLN A 642 -23.52 -15.15 -5.00
CA GLN A 642 -22.74 -16.20 -4.34
C GLN A 642 -21.84 -16.96 -5.34
N GLN A 643 -22.37 -17.26 -6.54
CA GLN A 643 -21.59 -17.88 -7.61
C GLN A 643 -20.40 -17.00 -8.03
N ARG A 644 -20.65 -15.70 -8.24
CA ARG A 644 -19.61 -14.74 -8.64
C ARG A 644 -18.59 -14.48 -7.54
N LEU A 645 -19.02 -14.42 -6.28
CA LEU A 645 -18.15 -14.29 -5.12
C LEU A 645 -17.21 -15.48 -5.00
N LYS A 646 -17.72 -16.69 -5.14
CA LYS A 646 -16.90 -17.90 -5.14
C LYS A 646 -15.88 -17.91 -6.29
N ALA A 647 -16.29 -17.55 -7.50
CA ALA A 647 -15.37 -17.42 -8.63
C ALA A 647 -14.28 -16.37 -8.35
N TYR A 648 -14.67 -15.22 -7.79
CA TYR A 648 -13.77 -14.13 -7.44
C TYR A 648 -12.73 -14.52 -6.37
N GLN A 649 -13.16 -15.24 -5.33
CA GLN A 649 -12.30 -15.79 -4.28
C GLN A 649 -11.30 -16.81 -4.84
N GLN A 650 -11.68 -17.55 -5.88
CA GLN A 650 -10.85 -18.56 -6.54
C GLN A 650 -9.97 -18.00 -7.68
N GLY A 651 -10.08 -16.70 -8.00
CA GLY A 651 -9.37 -16.09 -9.12
C GLY A 651 -9.85 -16.60 -10.49
N LEU A 652 -11.07 -17.13 -10.57
CA LEU A 652 -11.67 -17.63 -11.81
C LEU A 652 -12.41 -16.52 -12.57
N PRO A 653 -12.68 -16.71 -13.88
CA PRO A 653 -13.56 -15.83 -14.63
C PRO A 653 -14.93 -15.68 -13.96
N ILE A 654 -15.42 -14.44 -13.86
CA ILE A 654 -16.71 -14.11 -13.23
C ILE A 654 -17.82 -14.36 -14.27
N PRO A 655 -18.83 -15.19 -13.97
CA PRO A 655 -19.90 -15.58 -14.90
C PRO A 655 -20.96 -14.50 -15.17
#